data_AF-C1ML19-F1
#
_entry.id   AF-C1ML19-F1
#
_cell.length_a   1.000
_cell.length_b   1.000
_cell.length_c   1.000
_cell.angle_alpha   90.00
_cell.angle_beta   90.00
_cell.angle_gamma   90.00
#
_symmetry.space_group_name_H-M   'P 1'
#
loop_
_entity.id
_entity.type
_entity.pdbx_description
1 polymer ?
#
loop_
_entity_poly.entity_id
_entity_poly.type
_entity_poly.pdbx_seq_one_letter_code
_entity_poly.pdbx_strand_id
1 'polypeptide(L)'
;MVNTPPPPKENSAPSAGSVAIKPPVHVVRKPTVTTASVPAPLTRNNIASSTTNGHSRPILKAANIKERVRQHEETPTVNPDKFYVGDRAEVGGRKGTVMFVGPAVFASGATVVGMRLDERRTTSACDGRCDGVRLFRCKAGFGIFVPIADCKKIEGDDDREHWDPLPGPAGSSIRDSYDPIDALDHIVGHAGAKEKIQSVVNALQVNRRRVEAGGRAEPASHMVLVGPPGSGKSMLARLTAYIVSECDVSRHGPLVRPSRADIIDVGRSPGRSAELIAIQCDKAEGGVLLIDDFHRMLPVADAGSLRAVSGVEALDSLALEVERRARRPGKGIVLIIAGDLDGIAAARRLCPVLDAMLPPPVALSDFTSKEVVAIINGMSQERGFALADGLVGSHEMEVHVSEADRCAEPTRRNAHLARSLLEAAINRQTERVFTLGTVGRNSLTVLQGVDFMGNSDDEVVGGAPGSVAQQMQDDTEKALAELENIVGLEGVKKFIKSLRAQLLVEKERIAAGLPSSGGGVLHMVFAGNPGTGKTTVARIIANLLRALGVLRRGHLVEADRSSLVAGYSGQTALKTKAVVSEALGGVLFVDEAYALVSGDRDSFGKEALDTLMKEIEDHREDLVVIAAGYINEMKDLLASNPGMESRFPTTLHFADYNADELMSIAERVLEPQRITLGKGARETLHAHFSSELQARHPGAKGSNGRGVRNLLEAAKRAQALRLADVKGVKSLEDLTTLTKEDCELACRK
;
A
#
# COMPACT_ATOMS: atom_id res chain seq x y z
N MET A 1 37.18 -37.81 45.23
CA MET A 1 36.43 -39.04 45.57
C MET A 1 35.74 -39.46 44.28
N VAL A 2 36.11 -40.58 43.64
CA VAL A 2 35.81 -41.99 44.02
C VAL A 2 34.28 -42.23 43.92
N ASN A 3 33.73 -43.09 43.05
CA ASN A 3 34.36 -44.20 42.31
C ASN A 3 33.78 -44.51 40.89
N THR A 4 34.71 -44.65 39.94
CA THR A 4 34.90 -45.66 38.86
C THR A 4 34.34 -47.10 39.09
N PRO A 5 34.29 -48.05 38.09
CA PRO A 5 34.57 -48.01 36.62
C PRO A 5 33.56 -48.87 35.72
N PRO A 6 33.88 -49.74 34.70
CA PRO A 6 33.19 -49.81 33.39
C PRO A 6 32.96 -51.26 32.79
N PRO A 7 33.48 -51.65 31.59
CA PRO A 7 33.00 -51.62 30.18
C PRO A 7 32.44 -53.04 29.74
N PRO A 8 32.52 -53.61 28.48
CA PRO A 8 33.04 -53.16 27.17
C PRO A 8 32.17 -53.44 25.90
N LYS A 9 32.80 -53.20 24.72
CA LYS A 9 32.30 -53.37 23.34
C LYS A 9 32.59 -54.78 22.78
N GLU A 10 31.91 -55.18 21.69
CA GLU A 10 32.35 -56.04 20.55
C GLU A 10 31.15 -56.32 19.59
N ASN A 11 31.22 -56.76 18.33
CA ASN A 11 32.22 -56.61 17.23
C ASN A 11 31.60 -57.06 15.85
N SER A 12 32.38 -57.00 14.75
CA SER A 12 32.20 -57.71 13.44
C SER A 12 31.17 -57.19 12.40
N ALA A 13 31.22 -57.72 11.14
CA ALA A 13 30.64 -57.08 9.94
C ALA A 13 29.91 -57.97 8.87
N PRO A 14 30.46 -58.33 7.67
CA PRO A 14 29.83 -57.87 6.41
C PRO A 14 29.47 -58.92 5.32
N SER A 15 28.62 -58.53 4.36
CA SER A 15 28.56 -59.01 2.94
C SER A 15 27.57 -58.11 2.16
N ALA A 16 27.74 -57.70 0.89
CA ALA A 16 28.31 -58.27 -0.34
C ALA A 16 27.28 -59.06 -1.18
N GLY A 17 26.98 -58.56 -2.39
CA GLY A 17 26.04 -59.19 -3.33
C GLY A 17 25.73 -58.30 -4.55
N SER A 18 26.40 -58.53 -5.67
CA SER A 18 26.12 -57.88 -6.97
C SER A 18 25.40 -58.84 -7.91
N VAL A 19 24.76 -58.29 -8.96
CA VAL A 19 24.71 -58.78 -10.36
C VAL A 19 23.58 -58.06 -11.12
N ALA A 20 23.82 -57.71 -12.39
CA ALA A 20 22.82 -57.16 -13.30
C ALA A 20 22.54 -58.15 -14.44
N ILE A 21 21.26 -58.29 -14.84
CA ILE A 21 20.84 -59.11 -16.00
C ILE A 21 19.77 -58.35 -16.82
N LYS A 22 19.80 -58.52 -18.15
CA LYS A 22 18.97 -57.88 -19.18
C LYS A 22 19.07 -58.71 -20.48
N PRO A 23 18.21 -58.54 -21.51
CA PRO A 23 16.73 -58.62 -21.58
C PRO A 23 16.30 -60.06 -22.04
N PRO A 24 15.16 -60.32 -22.74
CA PRO A 24 15.04 -60.11 -24.19
C PRO A 24 13.64 -59.65 -24.69
N VAL A 25 13.28 -59.88 -25.97
CA VAL A 25 12.20 -59.22 -26.75
C VAL A 25 11.37 -60.22 -27.59
N HIS A 26 10.06 -59.98 -27.77
CA HIS A 26 9.22 -60.50 -28.89
C HIS A 26 7.94 -59.64 -29.13
N VAL A 27 7.11 -59.82 -30.18
CA VAL A 27 7.37 -59.63 -31.65
C VAL A 27 6.07 -59.68 -32.50
N VAL A 28 5.89 -58.79 -33.51
CA VAL A 28 5.03 -58.95 -34.74
C VAL A 28 3.47 -58.91 -34.57
N ARG A 29 2.56 -58.49 -35.51
CA ARG A 29 2.53 -58.25 -36.99
C ARG A 29 1.56 -57.10 -37.43
N LYS A 30 1.55 -56.69 -38.72
CA LYS A 30 0.53 -55.84 -39.44
C LYS A 30 -0.24 -56.66 -40.52
N PRO A 31 -1.32 -56.18 -41.20
CA PRO A 31 -1.29 -55.22 -42.35
C PRO A 31 -2.37 -54.09 -42.25
N THR A 32 -2.48 -52.96 -43.00
CA THR A 32 -2.09 -52.46 -44.37
C THR A 32 -3.12 -52.84 -45.49
N VAL A 33 -3.59 -52.01 -46.46
CA VAL A 33 -3.24 -50.66 -46.99
C VAL A 33 -4.33 -49.58 -46.63
N THR A 34 -5.03 -48.68 -47.38
CA THR A 34 -5.20 -48.06 -48.76
C THR A 34 -6.26 -46.89 -48.61
N THR A 35 -6.62 -45.88 -49.45
CA THR A 35 -6.16 -44.95 -50.54
C THR A 35 -7.40 -44.09 -50.97
N ALA A 36 -7.45 -42.88 -51.59
CA ALA A 36 -6.54 -41.73 -51.84
C ALA A 36 -7.33 -40.56 -52.55
N SER A 37 -6.66 -39.46 -52.98
CA SER A 37 -7.07 -38.35 -53.92
C SER A 37 -7.70 -37.03 -53.41
N VAL A 38 -7.59 -35.97 -54.26
CA VAL A 38 -7.72 -34.49 -54.04
C VAL A 38 -8.11 -33.86 -55.40
N PRO A 39 -9.06 -32.87 -55.55
CA PRO A 39 -8.71 -31.42 -55.51
C PRO A 39 -9.86 -30.39 -55.22
N ALA A 40 -9.50 -29.10 -55.25
CA ALA A 40 -10.37 -27.90 -55.38
C ALA A 40 -10.26 -27.33 -56.84
N PRO A 41 -10.71 -26.11 -57.27
CA PRO A 41 -11.31 -24.95 -56.57
C PRO A 41 -12.49 -24.26 -57.35
N LEU A 42 -12.63 -22.91 -57.28
CA LEU A 42 -13.46 -21.97 -58.11
C LEU A 42 -14.98 -21.82 -57.75
N THR A 43 -15.73 -20.73 -58.07
CA THR A 43 -15.59 -19.24 -57.98
C THR A 43 -16.98 -18.58 -58.21
N ARG A 44 -17.24 -17.34 -57.72
CA ARG A 44 -18.22 -16.28 -58.18
C ARG A 44 -19.67 -16.70 -58.61
N ASN A 45 -20.76 -15.99 -58.29
CA ASN A 45 -21.02 -14.54 -58.47
C ASN A 45 -22.38 -14.10 -57.84
N ASN A 46 -22.70 -12.79 -57.86
CA ASN A 46 -23.97 -12.20 -57.39
C ASN A 46 -25.12 -12.22 -58.43
N ILE A 47 -26.37 -12.38 -57.99
CA ILE A 47 -27.61 -11.75 -58.53
C ILE A 47 -28.55 -11.43 -57.34
N ALA A 48 -29.41 -10.40 -57.43
CA ALA A 48 -30.38 -10.01 -56.41
C ALA A 48 -31.76 -9.66 -57.00
N SER A 49 -32.86 -9.82 -56.23
CA SER A 49 -34.11 -9.01 -56.32
C SER A 49 -35.25 -9.43 -55.36
N SER A 50 -36.16 -8.48 -55.11
CA SER A 50 -37.59 -8.61 -54.70
C SER A 50 -38.02 -9.34 -53.40
N THR A 51 -38.28 -8.53 -52.36
CA THR A 51 -39.55 -8.46 -51.57
C THR A 51 -40.41 -9.71 -51.28
N THR A 52 -40.69 -9.97 -50.00
CA THR A 52 -42.03 -9.79 -49.37
C THR A 52 -42.01 -10.01 -47.84
N ASN A 53 -43.12 -9.69 -47.14
CA ASN A 53 -43.23 -9.71 -45.68
C ASN A 53 -43.37 -11.12 -45.07
N GLY A 54 -42.84 -11.33 -43.87
CA GLY A 54 -43.15 -12.49 -43.03
C GLY A 54 -42.41 -12.46 -41.68
N HIS A 55 -43.13 -12.58 -40.56
CA HIS A 55 -42.50 -12.60 -39.24
C HIS A 55 -41.82 -13.96 -38.96
N SER A 56 -40.50 -13.93 -38.77
CA SER A 56 -39.72 -14.98 -38.11
C SER A 56 -38.43 -14.39 -37.57
N ARG A 57 -38.05 -14.71 -36.32
CA ARG A 57 -36.87 -14.15 -35.65
C ARG A 57 -35.57 -14.66 -36.31
N PRO A 58 -34.69 -13.81 -36.88
CA PRO A 58 -33.34 -14.21 -37.25
C PRO A 58 -32.34 -13.85 -36.14
N ILE A 59 -31.42 -14.77 -35.83
CA ILE A 59 -30.31 -14.52 -34.91
C ILE A 59 -29.32 -13.57 -35.58
N LEU A 60 -29.23 -12.33 -35.09
CA LEU A 60 -28.27 -11.34 -35.60
C LEU A 60 -26.86 -11.64 -35.08
N LYS A 61 -25.90 -11.62 -36.01
CA LYS A 61 -24.51 -12.09 -35.81
C LYS A 61 -23.64 -10.99 -35.18
N ALA A 62 -22.58 -11.40 -34.49
CA ALA A 62 -21.72 -10.54 -33.66
C ALA A 62 -21.03 -9.35 -34.36
N ALA A 63 -21.05 -9.27 -35.70
CA ALA A 63 -20.45 -8.17 -36.45
C ALA A 63 -21.05 -6.78 -36.09
N ASN A 64 -22.38 -6.69 -35.96
CA ASN A 64 -23.07 -5.43 -35.68
C ASN A 64 -22.84 -4.86 -34.27
N ILE A 65 -22.06 -5.53 -33.41
CA ILE A 65 -21.69 -5.00 -32.09
C ILE A 65 -20.57 -3.96 -32.24
N LYS A 66 -19.54 -4.22 -33.05
CA LYS A 66 -18.40 -3.30 -33.20
C LYS A 66 -18.78 -1.96 -33.82
N GLU A 67 -19.65 -1.97 -34.83
CA GLU A 67 -20.19 -0.74 -35.44
C GLU A 67 -20.90 0.15 -34.41
N ARG A 68 -21.70 -0.45 -33.52
CA ARG A 68 -22.50 0.29 -32.52
C ARG A 68 -21.69 0.71 -31.29
N VAL A 69 -20.67 -0.05 -30.90
CA VAL A 69 -19.71 0.37 -29.86
C VAL A 69 -18.95 1.60 -30.34
N ARG A 70 -18.44 1.60 -31.58
CA ARG A 70 -17.74 2.75 -32.15
C ARG A 70 -18.63 4.00 -32.26
N GLN A 71 -19.92 3.84 -32.54
CA GLN A 71 -20.91 4.93 -32.49
C GLN A 71 -21.34 5.36 -31.06
N HIS A 72 -20.80 4.74 -30.01
CA HIS A 72 -20.96 5.17 -28.61
C HIS A 72 -19.69 5.81 -28.03
N GLU A 73 -18.57 5.76 -28.72
CA GLU A 73 -17.31 6.40 -28.31
C GLU A 73 -17.21 7.87 -28.77
N GLU A 74 -18.12 8.33 -29.64
CA GLU A 74 -18.11 9.66 -30.26
C GLU A 74 -19.38 10.51 -29.95
N THR A 75 -19.63 10.84 -28.67
CA THR A 75 -20.53 11.95 -28.28
C THR A 75 -20.14 12.57 -26.92
N PRO A 76 -20.18 13.91 -26.75
CA PRO A 76 -19.56 14.57 -25.59
C PRO A 76 -20.44 14.67 -24.33
N THR A 77 -19.75 14.94 -23.21
CA THR A 77 -20.21 15.06 -21.83
C THR A 77 -21.39 16.00 -21.54
N VAL A 78 -22.41 15.49 -20.82
CA VAL A 78 -23.11 16.19 -19.71
C VAL A 78 -23.44 15.15 -18.62
N ASN A 79 -23.49 15.56 -17.35
CA ASN A 79 -23.67 14.70 -16.18
C ASN A 79 -25.01 13.92 -16.16
N PRO A 80 -24.97 12.64 -15.75
CA PRO A 80 -25.89 12.15 -14.72
C PRO A 80 -25.13 11.47 -13.57
N ASP A 81 -25.63 11.63 -12.34
CA ASP A 81 -24.96 11.12 -11.14
C ASP A 81 -24.86 9.60 -11.15
N LYS A 82 -23.63 9.09 -11.09
CA LYS A 82 -23.36 7.64 -11.06
C LYS A 82 -23.68 7.09 -9.67
N PHE A 83 -24.84 6.47 -9.54
CA PHE A 83 -25.15 5.60 -8.41
C PHE A 83 -24.31 4.32 -8.47
N TYR A 84 -23.67 3.97 -7.37
CA TYR A 84 -22.94 2.72 -7.18
C TYR A 84 -23.66 1.80 -6.21
N VAL A 85 -23.43 0.49 -6.32
CA VAL A 85 -23.93 -0.49 -5.35
C VAL A 85 -23.23 -0.25 -4.01
N GLY A 86 -24.01 0.06 -2.98
CA GLY A 86 -23.55 0.54 -1.67
C GLY A 86 -24.00 1.96 -1.32
N ASP A 87 -24.36 2.78 -2.33
CA ASP A 87 -24.78 4.17 -2.10
C ASP A 87 -26.03 4.29 -1.23
N ARG A 88 -26.11 5.35 -0.43
CA ARG A 88 -27.35 5.78 0.24
C ARG A 88 -28.14 6.66 -0.71
N ALA A 89 -29.42 6.33 -0.88
CA ALA A 89 -30.30 7.05 -1.79
C ALA A 89 -31.73 7.16 -1.23
N GLU A 90 -32.47 8.15 -1.74
CA GLU A 90 -33.87 8.40 -1.43
C GLU A 90 -34.73 8.31 -2.70
N VAL A 91 -35.89 7.65 -2.57
CA VAL A 91 -36.89 7.51 -3.63
C VAL A 91 -38.26 7.78 -3.02
N GLY A 92 -38.91 8.87 -3.46
CA GLY A 92 -40.27 9.24 -3.02
C GLY A 92 -40.41 9.37 -1.50
N GLY A 93 -39.44 10.00 -0.82
CA GLY A 93 -39.42 10.17 0.63
C GLY A 93 -38.97 8.94 1.43
N ARG A 94 -38.61 7.82 0.78
CA ARG A 94 -38.08 6.62 1.46
C ARG A 94 -36.59 6.45 1.20
N LYS A 95 -35.83 6.29 2.29
CA LYS A 95 -34.37 6.08 2.27
C LYS A 95 -34.02 4.60 2.19
N GLY A 96 -32.85 4.31 1.62
CA GLY A 96 -32.34 2.96 1.47
C GLY A 96 -30.91 2.89 0.93
N THR A 97 -30.44 1.66 0.74
CA THR A 97 -29.15 1.34 0.12
C THR A 97 -29.37 0.83 -1.31
N VAL A 98 -28.58 1.32 -2.26
CA VAL A 98 -28.51 0.80 -3.62
C VAL A 98 -27.87 -0.59 -3.59
N MET A 99 -28.61 -1.61 -4.05
CA MET A 99 -28.19 -3.01 -4.08
C MET A 99 -27.90 -3.53 -5.50
N PHE A 100 -28.40 -2.83 -6.53
CA PHE A 100 -28.22 -3.16 -7.94
C PHE A 100 -28.29 -1.89 -8.79
N VAL A 101 -27.44 -1.77 -9.81
CA VAL A 101 -27.56 -0.75 -10.86
C VAL A 101 -27.30 -1.44 -12.20
N GLY A 102 -28.23 -1.35 -13.15
CA GLY A 102 -28.08 -1.99 -14.45
C GLY A 102 -29.31 -1.87 -15.35
N PRO A 103 -29.20 -2.24 -16.64
CA PRO A 103 -30.32 -2.20 -17.57
C PRO A 103 -31.38 -3.25 -17.21
N ALA A 104 -32.65 -2.89 -17.30
CA ALA A 104 -33.76 -3.84 -17.08
C ALA A 104 -34.71 -3.94 -18.29
N VAL A 105 -35.20 -5.16 -18.52
CA VAL A 105 -36.04 -5.52 -19.67
C VAL A 105 -37.39 -4.79 -19.63
N PHE A 106 -38.03 -4.71 -18.46
CA PHE A 106 -39.27 -3.97 -18.26
C PHE A 106 -39.14 -2.46 -18.46
N ALA A 107 -37.92 -1.90 -18.39
CA ALA A 107 -37.63 -0.48 -18.52
C ALA A 107 -37.18 -0.10 -19.95
N SER A 108 -37.50 -0.91 -20.96
CA SER A 108 -37.10 -0.71 -22.37
C SER A 108 -35.57 -0.57 -22.58
N GLY A 109 -34.77 -1.15 -21.68
CA GLY A 109 -33.30 -1.05 -21.71
C GLY A 109 -32.71 0.11 -20.92
N ALA A 110 -33.51 0.96 -20.29
CA ALA A 110 -33.01 2.00 -19.39
C ALA A 110 -32.36 1.40 -18.12
N THR A 111 -31.36 2.09 -17.58
CA THR A 111 -30.70 1.73 -16.32
C THR A 111 -31.65 1.97 -15.14
N VAL A 112 -31.91 0.91 -14.38
CA VAL A 112 -32.67 0.97 -13.13
C VAL A 112 -31.75 0.79 -11.93
N VAL A 113 -32.13 1.43 -10.83
CA VAL A 113 -31.52 1.31 -9.51
C VAL A 113 -32.43 0.39 -8.68
N GLY A 114 -31.91 -0.76 -8.28
CA GLY A 114 -32.54 -1.66 -7.32
C GLY A 114 -32.08 -1.31 -5.91
N MET A 115 -33.01 -0.96 -5.02
CA MET A 115 -32.71 -0.55 -3.65
C MET A 115 -33.35 -1.47 -2.61
N ARG A 116 -32.62 -1.67 -1.51
CA ARG A 116 -33.17 -2.14 -0.23
C ARG A 116 -33.49 -0.92 0.60
N LEU A 117 -34.78 -0.66 0.78
CA LEU A 117 -35.28 0.42 1.64
C LEU A 117 -35.05 0.08 3.12
N ASP A 118 -34.94 1.11 3.95
CA ASP A 118 -34.86 0.98 5.40
C ASP A 118 -36.22 0.59 6.00
N GLU A 119 -37.31 1.06 5.38
CA GLU A 119 -38.69 0.82 5.80
C GLU A 119 -39.43 -0.16 4.89
N ARG A 120 -40.38 -0.91 5.47
CA ARG A 120 -41.22 -1.85 4.74
C ARG A 120 -42.34 -1.13 3.98
N ARG A 121 -42.47 -1.39 2.69
CA ARG A 121 -43.63 -0.99 1.89
C ARG A 121 -44.82 -1.90 2.17
N THR A 122 -46.00 -1.31 2.33
CA THR A 122 -47.29 -2.02 2.34
C THR A 122 -47.79 -2.34 0.92
N THR A 123 -47.31 -1.61 -0.09
CA THR A 123 -47.81 -1.66 -1.49
C THR A 123 -47.05 -2.63 -2.41
N SER A 124 -46.09 -3.40 -1.88
CA SER A 124 -45.37 -4.43 -2.65
C SER A 124 -44.78 -5.47 -1.71
N ALA A 125 -44.63 -6.71 -2.19
CA ALA A 125 -43.92 -7.78 -1.50
C ALA A 125 -42.48 -7.99 -2.01
N CYS A 126 -41.96 -7.10 -2.87
CA CYS A 126 -40.65 -7.24 -3.53
C CYS A 126 -39.51 -7.55 -2.55
N ASP A 127 -38.71 -8.58 -2.89
CA ASP A 127 -37.62 -9.15 -2.11
C ASP A 127 -36.25 -9.04 -2.82
N GLY A 128 -36.18 -8.26 -3.90
CA GLY A 128 -35.02 -8.14 -4.81
C GLY A 128 -35.07 -9.05 -6.04
N ARG A 129 -36.19 -9.75 -6.29
CA ARG A 129 -36.50 -10.37 -7.58
C ARG A 129 -37.21 -9.41 -8.54
N CYS A 130 -36.94 -9.59 -9.83
CA CYS A 130 -37.63 -8.97 -10.96
C CYS A 130 -37.73 -9.99 -12.10
N ASP A 131 -38.91 -10.15 -12.71
CA ASP A 131 -39.17 -11.08 -13.82
C ASP A 131 -38.62 -12.51 -13.61
N GLY A 132 -38.73 -13.00 -12.36
CA GLY A 132 -38.22 -14.30 -11.92
C GLY A 132 -36.73 -14.33 -11.57
N VAL A 133 -35.92 -13.46 -12.17
CA VAL A 133 -34.49 -13.30 -11.90
C VAL A 133 -34.29 -12.61 -10.53
N ARG A 134 -33.30 -13.06 -9.76
CA ARG A 134 -32.92 -12.39 -8.50
C ARG A 134 -31.73 -11.47 -8.75
N LEU A 135 -31.94 -10.17 -8.58
CA LEU A 135 -30.91 -9.15 -8.74
C LEU A 135 -30.31 -8.71 -7.39
N PHE A 136 -31.10 -8.78 -6.31
CA PHE A 136 -30.58 -8.66 -4.93
C PHE A 136 -31.43 -9.46 -3.92
N ARG A 137 -31.10 -9.37 -2.63
CA ARG A 137 -31.88 -9.95 -1.52
C ARG A 137 -32.30 -8.87 -0.52
N CYS A 138 -33.57 -8.87 -0.14
CA CYS A 138 -34.10 -8.14 1.01
C CYS A 138 -35.34 -8.85 1.58
N LYS A 139 -35.84 -8.42 2.74
CA LYS A 139 -37.09 -8.94 3.31
C LYS A 139 -38.28 -8.53 2.43
N ALA A 140 -39.33 -9.36 2.36
CA ALA A 140 -40.47 -9.13 1.47
C ALA A 140 -41.19 -7.79 1.75
N GLY A 141 -41.12 -6.89 0.77
CA GLY A 141 -41.64 -5.52 0.82
C GLY A 141 -40.62 -4.44 1.15
N PHE A 142 -39.34 -4.78 1.34
CA PHE A 142 -38.24 -3.81 1.47
C PHE A 142 -37.53 -3.54 0.14
N GLY A 143 -37.86 -4.27 -0.93
CA GLY A 143 -37.30 -4.08 -2.27
C GLY A 143 -38.05 -3.02 -3.08
N ILE A 144 -37.30 -2.27 -3.88
CA ILE A 144 -37.81 -1.45 -4.98
C ILE A 144 -36.82 -1.45 -6.15
N PHE A 145 -37.33 -1.33 -7.38
CA PHE A 145 -36.57 -0.94 -8.55
C PHE A 145 -37.19 0.36 -9.08
N VAL A 146 -36.35 1.34 -9.44
CA VAL A 146 -36.78 2.58 -10.10
C VAL A 146 -35.82 2.97 -11.23
N PRO A 147 -36.25 3.75 -12.23
CA PRO A 147 -35.35 4.47 -13.11
C PRO A 147 -34.31 5.28 -12.33
N ILE A 148 -33.09 5.39 -12.85
CA ILE A 148 -32.01 6.15 -12.19
C ILE A 148 -32.34 7.64 -11.97
N ALA A 149 -33.22 8.21 -12.81
CA ALA A 149 -33.69 9.60 -12.69
C ALA A 149 -34.69 9.86 -11.54
N ASP A 150 -35.36 8.82 -11.03
CA ASP A 150 -36.31 8.92 -9.90
C ASP A 150 -35.61 8.74 -8.53
N CYS A 151 -34.29 8.59 -8.55
CA CYS A 151 -33.44 8.31 -7.41
C CYS A 151 -32.61 9.56 -7.06
N LYS A 152 -32.53 9.93 -5.78
CA LYS A 152 -31.66 11.01 -5.29
C LYS A 152 -30.58 10.44 -4.38
N LYS A 153 -29.31 10.74 -4.65
CA LYS A 153 -28.21 10.36 -3.75
C LYS A 153 -28.34 11.15 -2.44
N ILE A 154 -28.14 10.48 -1.31
CA ILE A 154 -28.10 11.13 0.00
C ILE A 154 -26.62 11.36 0.31
N GLU A 155 -26.16 12.59 0.10
CA GLU A 155 -24.88 13.05 0.65
C GLU A 155 -25.01 13.18 2.18
N GLY A 156 -24.04 12.64 2.91
CA GLY A 156 -24.05 12.61 4.37
C GLY A 156 -22.92 11.77 4.93
N ASP A 157 -21.97 12.46 5.57
CA ASP A 157 -20.86 11.99 6.41
C ASP A 157 -20.23 10.64 6.03
N ASP A 158 -19.17 10.71 5.25
CA ASP A 158 -18.26 9.58 4.93
C ASP A 158 -17.31 9.25 6.12
N ASP A 159 -17.84 9.25 7.34
CA ASP A 159 -17.24 8.63 8.53
C ASP A 159 -17.49 7.10 8.56
N ARG A 160 -17.87 6.51 7.42
CA ARG A 160 -17.92 5.06 7.26
C ARG A 160 -16.54 4.53 6.90
N GLU A 161 -15.87 3.99 7.92
CA GLU A 161 -14.66 3.18 7.85
C GLU A 161 -14.58 2.40 6.53
N HIS A 162 -13.47 2.55 5.81
CA HIS A 162 -13.19 1.74 4.63
C HIS A 162 -13.25 0.26 5.03
N TRP A 163 -14.21 -0.48 4.47
CA TRP A 163 -14.33 -1.91 4.74
C TRP A 163 -13.20 -2.63 3.99
N ASP A 164 -12.05 -2.76 4.67
CA ASP A 164 -11.07 -3.82 4.39
C ASP A 164 -11.84 -5.12 4.12
N PRO A 165 -11.82 -5.66 2.90
CA PRO A 165 -12.38 -6.99 2.66
C PRO A 165 -11.66 -7.97 3.58
N LEU A 166 -12.41 -8.74 4.37
CA LEU A 166 -11.83 -9.74 5.27
C LEU A 166 -10.89 -10.65 4.45
N PRO A 167 -9.58 -10.66 4.74
CA PRO A 167 -8.62 -11.42 3.96
C PRO A 167 -8.94 -12.91 4.09
N GLY A 168 -9.33 -13.52 2.97
CA GLY A 168 -9.73 -14.92 2.90
C GLY A 168 -8.57 -15.91 2.96
N PRO A 169 -8.75 -17.13 2.40
CA PRO A 169 -7.63 -17.97 2.00
C PRO A 169 -6.69 -17.12 1.15
N ALA A 170 -5.48 -16.88 1.66
CA ALA A 170 -4.52 -15.98 1.04
C ALA A 170 -5.16 -14.65 0.58
N GLY A 171 -5.65 -13.83 1.54
CA GLY A 171 -6.01 -12.42 1.35
C GLY A 171 -7.10 -12.08 0.34
N SER A 172 -7.67 -13.08 -0.34
CA SER A 172 -8.71 -12.93 -1.33
C SER A 172 -9.96 -12.24 -0.75
N SER A 173 -10.55 -11.32 -1.53
CA SER A 173 -11.82 -10.69 -1.18
C SER A 173 -12.98 -11.64 -1.48
N ILE A 174 -13.22 -12.58 -0.56
CA ILE A 174 -14.21 -13.66 -0.71
C ILE A 174 -15.58 -13.08 -1.08
N ARG A 175 -16.07 -13.41 -2.29
CA ARG A 175 -17.40 -13.00 -2.79
C ARG A 175 -18.39 -14.14 -2.99
N ASP A 176 -17.96 -15.38 -2.88
CA ASP A 176 -18.79 -16.58 -3.03
C ASP A 176 -18.80 -17.41 -1.74
N SER A 177 -20.01 -17.76 -1.29
CA SER A 177 -20.31 -18.64 -0.13
C SER A 177 -19.39 -18.50 1.10
N TYR A 178 -19.57 -17.42 1.85
CA TYR A 178 -18.85 -17.18 3.12
C TYR A 178 -19.54 -17.90 4.29
N ASP A 179 -19.00 -19.02 4.77
CA ASP A 179 -19.14 -19.40 6.18
C ASP A 179 -17.93 -18.81 6.95
N PRO A 180 -18.14 -17.99 8.00
CA PRO A 180 -17.04 -17.43 8.78
C PRO A 180 -16.14 -18.48 9.46
N ILE A 181 -16.62 -19.72 9.63
CA ILE A 181 -15.86 -20.83 10.20
C ILE A 181 -14.89 -21.41 9.16
N ASP A 182 -15.32 -21.62 7.92
CA ASP A 182 -14.47 -22.14 6.84
C ASP A 182 -13.26 -21.22 6.60
N ALA A 183 -13.40 -19.91 6.81
CA ALA A 183 -12.31 -18.95 6.71
C ALA A 183 -11.17 -19.20 7.74
N LEU A 184 -11.46 -19.82 8.89
CA LEU A 184 -10.48 -20.13 9.92
C LEU A 184 -9.53 -21.26 9.50
N ASP A 185 -10.04 -22.29 8.81
CA ASP A 185 -9.24 -23.42 8.33
C ASP A 185 -8.18 -22.99 7.32
N HIS A 186 -8.46 -21.96 6.52
CA HIS A 186 -7.58 -21.47 5.46
C HIS A 186 -6.45 -20.53 5.94
N ILE A 187 -6.44 -20.11 7.20
CA ILE A 187 -5.31 -19.35 7.78
C ILE A 187 -4.07 -20.26 7.91
N VAL A 188 -2.88 -19.74 7.61
CA VAL A 188 -1.62 -20.48 7.80
C VAL A 188 -1.26 -20.57 9.28
N GLY A 189 -0.91 -21.76 9.75
CA GLY A 189 -0.36 -22.01 11.08
C GLY A 189 -1.36 -21.92 12.24
N HIS A 190 -0.85 -21.61 13.44
CA HIS A 190 -1.62 -21.27 14.65
C HIS A 190 -2.70 -22.29 15.09
N ALA A 191 -2.48 -23.59 14.87
CA ALA A 191 -3.46 -24.64 15.13
C ALA A 191 -4.13 -24.58 16.53
N GLY A 192 -3.34 -24.40 17.60
CA GLY A 192 -3.89 -24.29 18.96
C GLY A 192 -4.69 -23.01 19.24
N ALA A 193 -4.46 -21.93 18.48
CA ALA A 193 -5.30 -20.74 18.54
C ALA A 193 -6.59 -20.94 17.73
N LYS A 194 -6.52 -21.59 16.56
CA LYS A 194 -7.71 -21.98 15.79
C LYS A 194 -8.64 -22.88 16.60
N GLU A 195 -8.11 -23.93 17.23
CA GLU A 195 -8.88 -24.84 18.08
C GLU A 195 -9.57 -24.09 19.23
N LYS A 196 -8.87 -23.16 19.88
CA LYS A 196 -9.41 -22.35 20.97
C LYS A 196 -10.47 -21.35 20.49
N ILE A 197 -10.31 -20.75 19.31
CA ILE A 197 -11.35 -19.94 18.64
C ILE A 197 -12.56 -20.81 18.30
N GLN A 198 -12.37 -21.97 17.66
CA GLN A 198 -13.44 -22.89 17.29
C GLN A 198 -14.22 -23.38 18.52
N SER A 199 -13.55 -23.61 19.64
CA SER A 199 -14.20 -23.95 20.91
C SER A 199 -15.12 -22.84 21.41
N VAL A 200 -14.70 -21.56 21.32
CA VAL A 200 -15.55 -20.40 21.64
C VAL A 200 -16.74 -20.31 20.68
N VAL A 201 -16.53 -20.47 19.37
CA VAL A 201 -17.60 -20.44 18.36
C VAL A 201 -18.62 -21.56 18.61
N ASN A 202 -18.15 -22.78 18.88
CA ASN A 202 -19.00 -23.92 19.24
C ASN A 202 -19.81 -23.64 20.51
N ALA A 203 -19.20 -23.02 21.53
CA ALA A 203 -19.89 -22.64 22.77
C ALA A 203 -21.01 -21.61 22.51
N LEU A 204 -20.77 -20.59 21.68
CA LEU A 204 -21.78 -19.62 21.26
C LEU A 204 -22.93 -20.30 20.49
N GLN A 205 -22.63 -21.23 19.58
CA GLN A 205 -23.65 -21.99 18.84
C GLN A 205 -24.45 -22.97 19.72
N VAL A 206 -23.90 -23.43 20.85
CA VAL A 206 -24.65 -24.23 21.84
C VAL A 206 -25.51 -23.33 22.73
N ASN A 207 -24.96 -22.20 23.18
CA ASN A 207 -25.68 -21.17 23.94
C ASN A 207 -26.91 -20.66 23.15
N ARG A 208 -26.73 -20.43 21.83
CA ARG A 208 -27.80 -20.17 20.86
C ARG A 208 -28.99 -21.09 20.98
N ARG A 209 -28.75 -22.39 20.78
CA ARG A 209 -29.80 -23.42 20.78
C ARG A 209 -30.45 -23.55 22.16
N ARG A 210 -29.70 -23.26 23.23
CA ARG A 210 -30.21 -23.22 24.60
C ARG A 210 -31.18 -22.04 24.83
N VAL A 211 -30.87 -20.86 24.31
CA VAL A 211 -31.73 -19.66 24.37
C VAL A 211 -32.97 -19.84 23.49
N GLU A 212 -32.79 -20.35 22.27
CA GLU A 212 -33.89 -20.68 21.34
C GLU A 212 -34.85 -21.73 21.94
N ALA A 213 -34.34 -22.63 22.80
CA ALA A 213 -35.13 -23.60 23.57
C ALA A 213 -35.72 -23.05 24.89
N GLY A 214 -35.66 -21.73 25.15
CA GLY A 214 -36.21 -21.10 26.35
C GLY A 214 -35.35 -21.20 27.61
N GLY A 215 -34.10 -21.67 27.49
CA GLY A 215 -33.10 -21.64 28.56
C GLY A 215 -32.52 -20.24 28.78
N ARG A 216 -31.76 -20.07 29.86
CA ARG A 216 -31.00 -18.84 30.11
C ARG A 216 -29.79 -18.76 29.18
N ALA A 217 -29.53 -17.56 28.66
CA ALA A 217 -28.28 -17.24 28.00
C ALA A 217 -27.14 -17.23 29.02
N GLU A 218 -26.02 -17.88 28.70
CA GLU A 218 -24.73 -17.61 29.33
C GLU A 218 -24.08 -16.39 28.66
N PRO A 219 -23.26 -15.61 29.38
CA PRO A 219 -22.51 -14.52 28.77
C PRO A 219 -21.45 -15.08 27.82
N ALA A 220 -21.38 -14.54 26.60
CA ALA A 220 -20.28 -14.80 25.67
C ALA A 220 -18.94 -14.43 26.32
N SER A 221 -17.95 -15.32 26.22
CA SER A 221 -16.64 -15.11 26.85
C SER A 221 -15.82 -14.09 26.05
N HIS A 222 -15.15 -13.19 26.78
CA HIS A 222 -14.11 -12.31 26.22
C HIS A 222 -12.98 -13.13 25.57
N MET A 223 -12.19 -12.52 24.70
CA MET A 223 -10.99 -13.16 24.16
C MET A 223 -9.78 -12.24 24.16
N VAL A 224 -8.60 -12.79 24.42
CA VAL A 224 -7.33 -12.06 24.42
C VAL A 224 -6.33 -12.81 23.54
N LEU A 225 -5.83 -12.16 22.49
CA LEU A 225 -4.78 -12.65 21.60
C LEU A 225 -3.47 -11.93 21.92
N VAL A 226 -2.41 -12.70 22.16
CA VAL A 226 -1.05 -12.18 22.37
C VAL A 226 -0.11 -12.81 21.36
N GLY A 227 0.81 -12.02 20.80
CA GLY A 227 1.82 -12.55 19.89
C GLY A 227 2.85 -11.49 19.48
N PRO A 228 4.00 -11.93 18.94
CA PRO A 228 5.03 -11.03 18.43
C PRO A 228 4.54 -10.23 17.20
N PRO A 229 5.25 -9.16 16.79
CA PRO A 229 4.97 -8.45 15.54
C PRO A 229 4.86 -9.41 14.34
N GLY A 230 3.95 -9.11 13.41
CA GLY A 230 3.70 -9.91 12.22
C GLY A 230 3.07 -11.29 12.43
N SER A 231 2.84 -11.75 13.68
CA SER A 231 2.25 -13.08 13.98
C SER A 231 0.80 -13.30 13.50
N GLY A 232 0.17 -12.29 12.90
CA GLY A 232 -1.24 -12.36 12.48
C GLY A 232 -2.26 -12.08 13.60
N LYS A 233 -1.82 -11.74 14.82
CA LYS A 233 -2.68 -11.44 15.99
C LYS A 233 -3.89 -10.55 15.68
N SER A 234 -3.66 -9.48 14.91
CA SER A 234 -4.65 -8.48 14.53
C SER A 234 -5.63 -8.99 13.46
N MET A 235 -5.16 -9.82 12.52
CA MET A 235 -6.01 -10.51 11.54
C MET A 235 -6.92 -11.55 12.22
N LEU A 236 -6.37 -12.39 13.10
CA LEU A 236 -7.13 -13.36 13.87
C LEU A 236 -8.14 -12.70 14.81
N ALA A 237 -7.80 -11.55 15.42
CA ALA A 237 -8.72 -10.79 16.25
C ALA A 237 -9.89 -10.20 15.45
N ARG A 238 -9.62 -9.62 14.26
CA ARG A 238 -10.66 -9.12 13.33
C ARG A 238 -11.57 -10.25 12.84
N LEU A 239 -11.01 -11.38 12.42
CA LEU A 239 -11.79 -12.53 11.99
C LEU A 239 -12.64 -13.09 13.14
N THR A 240 -12.06 -13.28 14.34
CA THR A 240 -12.82 -13.77 15.50
C THR A 240 -13.94 -12.82 15.87
N ALA A 241 -13.69 -11.51 15.88
CA ALA A 241 -14.71 -10.51 16.18
C ALA A 241 -15.87 -10.54 15.18
N TYR A 242 -15.58 -10.77 13.89
CA TYR A 242 -16.61 -11.00 12.87
C TYR A 242 -17.38 -12.30 13.10
N ILE A 243 -16.70 -13.44 13.33
CA ILE A 243 -17.37 -14.73 13.58
C ILE A 243 -18.28 -14.64 14.82
N VAL A 244 -17.82 -14.03 15.91
CA VAL A 244 -18.62 -13.81 17.13
C VAL A 244 -19.84 -12.93 16.85
N SER A 245 -19.64 -11.82 16.12
CA SER A 245 -20.73 -10.88 15.77
C SER A 245 -21.80 -11.52 14.87
N GLU A 246 -21.45 -12.49 14.03
CA GLU A 246 -22.42 -13.22 13.18
C GLU A 246 -23.06 -14.42 13.90
N CYS A 247 -22.33 -15.08 14.82
CA CYS A 247 -22.81 -16.26 15.53
C CYS A 247 -23.82 -15.95 16.65
N ASP A 248 -23.65 -14.82 17.37
CA ASP A 248 -24.32 -14.58 18.66
C ASP A 248 -25.77 -14.06 18.58
N VAL A 249 -26.62 -14.90 17.97
CA VAL A 249 -28.05 -15.15 18.30
C VAL A 249 -29.05 -14.00 18.24
N SER A 250 -28.88 -12.93 19.03
CA SER A 250 -29.97 -12.21 19.66
C SER A 250 -29.84 -10.68 19.57
N ARG A 251 -30.24 -10.13 18.42
CA ARG A 251 -30.63 -8.72 18.23
C ARG A 251 -29.57 -7.66 18.57
N HIS A 252 -28.48 -7.67 17.81
CA HIS A 252 -27.71 -6.48 17.44
C HIS A 252 -27.20 -5.59 18.60
N GLY A 253 -26.00 -5.88 19.11
CA GLY A 253 -24.98 -4.84 19.21
C GLY A 253 -24.06 -4.90 17.98
N PRO A 254 -23.40 -3.79 17.60
CA PRO A 254 -22.46 -3.77 16.48
C PRO A 254 -21.07 -4.31 16.89
N LEU A 255 -20.25 -4.60 15.87
CA LEU A 255 -18.80 -4.69 16.02
C LEU A 255 -18.22 -3.27 16.02
N VAL A 256 -17.62 -2.85 17.13
CA VAL A 256 -16.95 -1.55 17.28
C VAL A 256 -15.43 -1.76 17.35
N ARG A 257 -14.69 -0.99 16.55
CA ARG A 257 -13.24 -1.10 16.38
C ARG A 257 -12.55 0.24 16.67
N PRO A 258 -12.61 0.76 17.91
CA PRO A 258 -12.16 2.11 18.21
C PRO A 258 -10.67 2.29 17.91
N SER A 259 -10.31 3.44 17.33
CA SER A 259 -8.91 3.83 17.15
C SER A 259 -8.27 4.20 18.50
N ARG A 260 -6.96 4.52 18.50
CA ARG A 260 -6.30 5.05 19.72
C ARG A 260 -6.93 6.36 20.19
N ALA A 261 -7.34 7.23 19.27
CA ALA A 261 -7.95 8.53 19.57
C ALA A 261 -9.40 8.42 20.07
N ASP A 262 -10.09 7.31 19.74
CA ASP A 262 -11.41 6.96 20.24
C ASP A 262 -11.43 6.50 21.71
N ILE A 263 -10.26 6.29 22.31
CA ILE A 263 -10.07 5.67 23.64
C ILE A 263 -9.26 6.57 24.59
N ILE A 264 -8.19 7.21 24.10
CA ILE A 264 -7.26 8.01 24.92
C ILE A 264 -7.17 9.43 24.39
N ASP A 265 -7.58 10.39 25.21
CA ASP A 265 -7.17 11.78 25.06
C ASP A 265 -5.73 11.96 25.57
N VAL A 266 -4.92 12.71 24.81
CA VAL A 266 -3.56 13.12 25.19
C VAL A 266 -3.57 14.57 25.72
N GLY A 267 -4.75 15.19 25.80
CA GLY A 267 -5.01 16.52 26.35
C GLY A 267 -4.82 16.63 27.87
N ARG A 268 -5.23 17.79 28.40
CA ARG A 268 -5.05 18.19 29.81
C ARG A 268 -6.32 18.05 30.66
N SER A 269 -7.28 17.24 30.22
CA SER A 269 -8.63 17.15 30.81
C SER A 269 -8.86 15.79 31.48
N PRO A 270 -8.75 15.67 32.82
CA PRO A 270 -9.11 14.44 33.53
C PRO A 270 -10.56 14.03 33.24
N GLY A 271 -10.83 12.72 33.24
CA GLY A 271 -12.14 12.13 32.96
C GLY A 271 -12.47 11.98 31.46
N ARG A 272 -11.74 12.64 30.56
CA ARG A 272 -12.06 12.64 29.12
C ARG A 272 -11.81 11.29 28.46
N SER A 273 -10.82 10.53 28.90
CA SER A 273 -10.58 9.17 28.39
C SER A 273 -11.60 8.16 28.95
N ALA A 274 -12.15 8.40 30.14
CA ALA A 274 -13.29 7.65 30.64
C ALA A 274 -14.60 7.99 29.88
N GLU A 275 -14.80 9.25 29.49
CA GLU A 275 -15.90 9.67 28.61
C GLU A 275 -15.82 9.01 27.23
N LEU A 276 -14.63 9.02 26.61
CA LEU A 276 -14.36 8.34 25.34
C LEU A 276 -14.66 6.84 25.41
N ILE A 277 -14.14 6.14 26.43
CA ILE A 277 -14.44 4.72 26.68
C ILE A 277 -15.95 4.47 26.84
N ALA A 278 -16.66 5.31 27.60
CA ALA A 278 -18.10 5.18 27.79
C ALA A 278 -18.85 5.29 26.45
N ILE A 279 -18.45 6.23 25.58
CA ILE A 279 -19.02 6.38 24.23
C ILE A 279 -18.78 5.13 23.38
N GLN A 280 -17.58 4.53 23.38
CA GLN A 280 -17.34 3.31 22.60
C GLN A 280 -18.09 2.08 23.19
N CYS A 281 -18.28 2.04 24.51
CA CYS A 281 -19.07 1.00 25.18
C CYS A 281 -20.59 1.18 24.98
N ASP A 282 -21.09 2.40 24.86
CA ASP A 282 -22.48 2.66 24.44
C ASP A 282 -22.71 2.27 22.98
N LYS A 283 -21.75 2.55 22.08
CA LYS A 283 -21.79 2.02 20.70
C LYS A 283 -21.81 0.49 20.68
N ALA A 284 -20.98 -0.17 21.48
CA ALA A 284 -20.80 -1.63 21.48
C ALA A 284 -21.81 -2.41 22.35
N GLU A 285 -22.83 -1.76 22.92
CA GLU A 285 -23.78 -2.41 23.83
C GLU A 285 -24.51 -3.58 23.15
N GLY A 286 -24.46 -4.77 23.78
CA GLY A 286 -25.03 -6.01 23.22
C GLY A 286 -24.22 -6.64 22.09
N GLY A 287 -23.00 -6.16 21.84
CA GLY A 287 -22.18 -6.51 20.67
C GLY A 287 -20.73 -6.82 21.00
N VAL A 288 -19.83 -6.54 20.05
CA VAL A 288 -18.40 -6.89 20.13
C VAL A 288 -17.56 -5.62 20.15
N LEU A 289 -16.67 -5.49 21.13
CA LEU A 289 -15.69 -4.39 21.20
C LEU A 289 -14.31 -4.98 20.93
N LEU A 290 -13.75 -4.70 19.75
CA LEU A 290 -12.44 -5.17 19.33
C LEU A 290 -11.41 -4.06 19.54
N ILE A 291 -10.47 -4.26 20.48
CA ILE A 291 -9.34 -3.35 20.68
C ILE A 291 -8.06 -4.02 20.14
N ASP A 292 -7.65 -3.57 18.96
CA ASP A 292 -6.41 -3.97 18.27
C ASP A 292 -5.22 -3.15 18.83
N ASP A 293 -4.01 -3.72 18.79
CA ASP A 293 -2.79 -3.13 19.37
C ASP A 293 -2.94 -2.53 20.80
N PHE A 294 -3.69 -3.21 21.67
CA PHE A 294 -4.05 -2.77 23.03
C PHE A 294 -2.85 -2.35 23.91
N HIS A 295 -1.67 -2.90 23.66
CA HIS A 295 -0.42 -2.48 24.31
C HIS A 295 -0.14 -0.97 24.15
N ARG A 296 -0.64 -0.32 23.08
CA ARG A 296 -0.52 1.12 22.82
C ARG A 296 -1.42 1.99 23.71
N MET A 297 -2.34 1.40 24.46
CA MET A 297 -3.12 2.10 25.50
C MET A 297 -2.33 2.32 26.80
N LEU A 298 -1.27 1.55 27.01
CA LEU A 298 -0.60 1.50 28.31
C LEU A 298 0.40 2.64 28.53
N PRO A 299 0.73 2.94 29.80
CA PRO A 299 1.91 3.70 30.15
C PRO A 299 3.18 3.07 29.53
N VAL A 300 3.98 3.88 28.84
CA VAL A 300 5.41 3.58 28.69
C VAL A 300 6.05 3.71 30.07
N ALA A 301 7.05 2.87 30.39
CA ALA A 301 7.55 2.65 31.74
C ALA A 301 8.22 3.86 32.45
N ASP A 302 8.34 5.02 31.79
CA ASP A 302 8.77 6.28 32.41
C ASP A 302 7.69 6.81 33.37
N ALA A 303 7.78 6.38 34.62
CA ALA A 303 6.87 6.75 35.70
C ALA A 303 6.86 8.26 35.96
N GLY A 304 5.77 8.93 35.57
CA GLY A 304 5.54 10.36 35.79
C GLY A 304 4.84 11.10 34.65
N SER A 305 4.71 10.49 33.47
CA SER A 305 4.07 11.14 32.30
C SER A 305 2.54 11.19 32.41
N LEU A 306 1.92 12.28 31.94
CA LEU A 306 0.45 12.42 31.82
C LEU A 306 -0.20 11.31 31.00
N ARG A 307 0.52 10.75 30.00
CA ARG A 307 0.06 9.60 29.22
C ARG A 307 -0.16 8.35 30.09
N ALA A 308 0.56 8.21 31.20
CA ALA A 308 0.36 7.11 32.13
C ALA A 308 -0.98 7.22 32.88
N VAL A 309 -1.31 8.43 33.34
CA VAL A 309 -2.57 8.70 34.06
C VAL A 309 -3.78 8.42 33.16
N SER A 310 -3.78 8.95 31.93
CA SER A 310 -4.88 8.69 30.99
C SER A 310 -4.95 7.23 30.52
N GLY A 311 -3.83 6.51 30.43
CA GLY A 311 -3.82 5.10 30.07
C GLY A 311 -4.49 4.23 31.14
N VAL A 312 -4.19 4.49 32.41
CA VAL A 312 -4.83 3.81 33.55
C VAL A 312 -6.31 4.20 33.67
N GLU A 313 -6.65 5.48 33.52
CA GLU A 313 -8.04 5.97 33.52
C GLU A 313 -8.91 5.27 32.45
N ALA A 314 -8.38 5.07 31.24
CA ALA A 314 -9.08 4.35 30.18
C ALA A 314 -9.27 2.85 30.51
N LEU A 315 -8.31 2.21 31.18
CA LEU A 315 -8.41 0.79 31.57
C LEU A 315 -9.42 0.57 32.70
N ASP A 316 -9.37 1.39 33.75
CA ASP A 316 -10.32 1.31 34.88
C ASP A 316 -11.74 1.64 34.43
N SER A 317 -11.89 2.65 33.56
CA SER A 317 -13.17 2.93 32.91
C SER A 317 -13.67 1.74 32.10
N LEU A 318 -12.83 1.15 31.23
CA LEU A 318 -13.22 0.03 30.37
C LEU A 318 -13.68 -1.19 31.17
N ALA A 319 -12.95 -1.54 32.22
CA ALA A 319 -13.28 -2.67 33.08
C ALA A 319 -14.63 -2.46 33.79
N LEU A 320 -14.81 -1.31 34.45
CA LEU A 320 -16.05 -0.96 35.15
C LEU A 320 -17.24 -0.89 34.19
N GLU A 321 -17.03 -0.36 32.99
CA GLU A 321 -18.07 -0.04 32.02
C GLU A 321 -18.56 -1.27 31.22
N VAL A 322 -17.68 -2.26 31.00
CA VAL A 322 -18.07 -3.60 30.55
C VAL A 322 -18.76 -4.37 31.67
N GLU A 323 -18.24 -4.36 32.91
CA GLU A 323 -18.86 -5.08 34.03
C GLU A 323 -20.27 -4.56 34.36
N ARG A 324 -20.46 -3.23 34.35
CA ARG A 324 -21.76 -2.56 34.52
C ARG A 324 -22.81 -3.00 33.50
N ARG A 325 -22.38 -3.36 32.28
CA ARG A 325 -23.23 -3.89 31.20
C ARG A 325 -23.44 -5.39 31.26
N ALA A 326 -22.43 -6.18 31.63
CA ALA A 326 -22.55 -7.64 31.81
C ALA A 326 -23.65 -8.02 32.81
N ARG A 327 -23.88 -7.18 33.83
CA ARG A 327 -24.97 -7.33 34.81
C ARG A 327 -26.39 -7.05 34.25
N ARG A 328 -26.54 -6.63 32.99
CA ARG A 328 -27.82 -6.28 32.35
C ARG A 328 -28.17 -7.25 31.21
N PRO A 329 -29.38 -7.85 31.17
CA PRO A 329 -29.74 -8.81 30.13
C PRO A 329 -29.76 -8.15 28.75
N GLY A 330 -29.09 -8.79 27.77
CA GLY A 330 -29.01 -8.31 26.38
C GLY A 330 -28.19 -7.05 26.15
N LYS A 331 -27.37 -6.60 27.13
CA LYS A 331 -26.54 -5.39 27.03
C LYS A 331 -25.04 -5.62 27.25
N GLY A 332 -24.61 -6.86 27.53
CA GLY A 332 -23.20 -7.21 27.69
C GLY A 332 -22.36 -6.90 26.44
N ILE A 333 -21.05 -6.71 26.63
CA ILE A 333 -20.11 -6.42 25.54
C ILE A 333 -19.08 -7.55 25.48
N VAL A 334 -18.92 -8.19 24.32
CA VAL A 334 -17.84 -9.15 24.10
C VAL A 334 -16.55 -8.41 23.75
N LEU A 335 -15.80 -8.05 24.78
CA LEU A 335 -14.46 -7.49 24.63
C LEU A 335 -13.50 -8.52 24.01
N ILE A 336 -12.91 -8.18 22.86
CA ILE A 336 -11.84 -8.92 22.20
C ILE A 336 -10.61 -8.02 22.14
N ILE A 337 -9.47 -8.50 22.61
CA ILE A 337 -8.24 -7.73 22.76
C ILE A 337 -7.11 -8.39 21.97
N ALA A 338 -6.35 -7.61 21.19
CA ALA A 338 -5.10 -8.05 20.58
C ALA A 338 -3.92 -7.19 21.06
N GLY A 339 -2.80 -7.82 21.45
CA GLY A 339 -1.62 -7.11 21.94
C GLY A 339 -0.34 -7.93 21.90
N ASP A 340 0.73 -7.38 22.48
CA ASP A 340 1.88 -8.17 22.90
C ASP A 340 1.62 -8.81 24.28
N LEU A 341 2.53 -9.69 24.73
CA LEU A 341 2.39 -10.39 25.99
C LEU A 341 2.61 -9.47 27.20
N ASP A 342 3.65 -8.63 27.14
CA ASP A 342 4.09 -7.78 28.25
C ASP A 342 3.10 -6.65 28.54
N GLY A 343 2.51 -6.05 27.52
CA GLY A 343 1.43 -5.08 27.66
C GLY A 343 0.18 -5.69 28.28
N ILE A 344 -0.27 -6.85 27.79
CA ILE A 344 -1.42 -7.55 28.41
C ILE A 344 -1.13 -7.94 29.86
N ALA A 345 0.09 -8.36 30.19
CA ALA A 345 0.50 -8.62 31.57
C ALA A 345 0.56 -7.34 32.43
N ALA A 346 1.01 -6.21 31.88
CA ALA A 346 1.02 -4.92 32.56
C ALA A 346 -0.40 -4.39 32.82
N ALA A 347 -1.30 -4.47 31.84
CA ALA A 347 -2.69 -4.06 31.97
C ALA A 347 -3.42 -4.80 33.10
N ARG A 348 -3.23 -6.13 33.17
CA ARG A 348 -3.75 -6.99 34.24
C ARG A 348 -3.23 -6.58 35.63
N ARG A 349 -1.93 -6.25 35.73
CA ARG A 349 -1.32 -5.77 36.99
C ARG A 349 -1.81 -4.38 37.40
N LEU A 350 -2.15 -3.52 36.44
CA LEU A 350 -2.62 -2.15 36.69
C LEU A 350 -4.12 -2.10 37.05
N CYS A 351 -4.96 -2.93 36.42
CA CYS A 351 -6.41 -2.97 36.66
C CYS A 351 -6.87 -4.37 37.09
N PRO A 352 -6.99 -4.65 38.41
CA PRO A 352 -7.43 -5.96 38.92
C PRO A 352 -8.85 -6.37 38.49
N VAL A 353 -9.73 -5.40 38.22
CA VAL A 353 -11.09 -5.66 37.68
C VAL A 353 -11.00 -6.24 36.27
N LEU A 354 -10.09 -5.71 35.45
CA LEU A 354 -9.82 -6.22 34.10
C LEU A 354 -9.19 -7.62 34.15
N ASP A 355 -8.25 -7.87 35.08
CA ASP A 355 -7.61 -9.18 35.25
C ASP A 355 -8.62 -10.28 35.60
N ALA A 356 -9.54 -10.00 36.54
CA ALA A 356 -10.61 -10.91 36.94
C ALA A 356 -11.64 -11.18 35.82
N MET A 357 -11.78 -10.25 34.86
CA MET A 357 -12.70 -10.35 33.73
C MET A 357 -12.11 -11.09 32.52
N LEU A 358 -10.80 -10.92 32.25
CA LEU A 358 -10.18 -11.43 31.03
C LEU A 358 -9.68 -12.88 31.17
N PRO A 359 -10.09 -13.82 30.29
CA PRO A 359 -9.62 -15.21 30.34
C PRO A 359 -8.15 -15.36 29.90
N PRO A 360 -7.49 -16.50 30.23
CA PRO A 360 -6.08 -16.73 29.91
C PRO A 360 -5.78 -16.57 28.41
N PRO A 361 -4.78 -15.75 28.04
CA PRO A 361 -4.58 -15.32 26.67
C PRO A 361 -4.29 -16.49 25.71
N VAL A 362 -4.64 -16.28 24.45
CA VAL A 362 -4.32 -17.16 23.32
C VAL A 362 -2.98 -16.67 22.75
N ALA A 363 -1.91 -17.41 23.03
CA ALA A 363 -0.58 -17.08 22.54
C ALA A 363 -0.40 -17.57 21.09
N LEU A 364 0.08 -16.68 20.24
CA LEU A 364 0.52 -16.92 18.88
C LEU A 364 2.06 -16.91 18.86
N SER A 365 2.65 -17.91 18.23
CA SER A 365 4.11 -17.99 18.07
C SER A 365 4.61 -17.12 16.92
N ASP A 366 5.92 -17.08 16.74
CA ASP A 366 6.46 -16.84 15.40
C ASP A 366 6.00 -17.95 14.42
N PHE A 367 5.96 -17.63 13.14
CA PHE A 367 5.75 -18.62 12.07
C PHE A 367 7.07 -19.35 11.77
N THR A 368 7.00 -20.64 11.49
CA THR A 368 8.13 -21.39 10.91
C THR A 368 8.45 -20.89 9.50
N SER A 369 9.69 -21.10 9.02
CA SER A 369 10.08 -20.74 7.64
C SER A 369 9.12 -21.30 6.59
N LYS A 370 8.62 -22.53 6.80
CA LYS A 370 7.63 -23.18 5.94
C LYS A 370 6.27 -22.48 5.91
N GLU A 371 5.79 -22.02 7.06
CA GLU A 371 4.56 -21.22 7.16
C GLU A 371 4.76 -19.84 6.53
N VAL A 372 5.93 -19.20 6.72
CA VAL A 372 6.28 -17.94 6.03
C VAL A 372 6.30 -18.13 4.50
N VAL A 373 6.84 -19.23 3.98
CA VAL A 373 6.77 -19.56 2.53
C VAL A 373 5.33 -19.77 2.06
N ALA A 374 4.47 -20.42 2.85
CA ALA A 374 3.05 -20.55 2.54
C ALA A 374 2.31 -19.19 2.52
N ILE A 375 2.68 -18.26 3.42
CA ILE A 375 2.17 -16.88 3.43
C ILE A 375 2.66 -16.10 2.20
N ILE A 376 3.94 -16.22 1.82
CA ILE A 376 4.49 -15.63 0.58
C ILE A 376 3.73 -16.14 -0.65
N ASN A 377 3.50 -17.45 -0.74
CA ASN A 377 2.72 -18.04 -1.84
C ASN A 377 1.32 -17.44 -1.91
N GLY A 378 0.64 -17.33 -0.77
CA GLY A 378 -0.67 -16.69 -0.67
C GLY A 378 -0.68 -15.24 -1.16
N MET A 379 0.15 -14.39 -0.56
CA MET A 379 0.29 -12.98 -0.94
C MET A 379 0.70 -12.77 -2.40
N SER A 380 1.38 -13.75 -3.02
CA SER A 380 1.72 -13.70 -4.45
C SER A 380 0.46 -13.89 -5.33
N GLN A 381 -0.43 -14.82 -4.96
CA GLN A 381 -1.66 -15.12 -5.70
C GLN A 381 -2.67 -13.95 -5.65
N GLU A 382 -2.78 -13.28 -4.50
CA GLU A 382 -3.54 -12.02 -4.35
C GLU A 382 -3.14 -10.96 -5.38
N ARG A 383 -1.83 -10.82 -5.62
CA ARG A 383 -1.23 -9.84 -6.53
C ARG A 383 -1.14 -10.33 -7.98
N GLY A 384 -1.79 -11.45 -8.31
CA GLY A 384 -1.79 -12.02 -9.66
C GLY A 384 -0.44 -12.62 -10.09
N PHE A 385 0.36 -13.07 -9.12
CA PHE A 385 1.59 -13.85 -9.33
C PHE A 385 1.38 -15.32 -8.92
N ALA A 386 2.30 -16.18 -9.34
CA ALA A 386 2.47 -17.52 -8.82
C ALA A 386 3.95 -17.76 -8.49
N LEU A 387 4.24 -18.60 -7.51
CA LEU A 387 5.60 -19.11 -7.30
C LEU A 387 5.88 -20.24 -8.30
N ALA A 388 7.13 -20.35 -8.76
CA ALA A 388 7.55 -21.41 -9.67
C ALA A 388 7.37 -22.81 -9.06
N ASP A 389 7.08 -23.79 -9.93
CA ASP A 389 6.88 -25.20 -9.51
C ASP A 389 8.07 -25.71 -8.69
N GLY A 390 7.77 -26.28 -7.53
CA GLY A 390 8.76 -26.78 -6.58
C GLY A 390 9.33 -25.75 -5.60
N LEU A 391 9.10 -24.43 -5.77
CA LEU A 391 9.60 -23.41 -4.82
C LEU A 391 8.85 -23.44 -3.47
N VAL A 392 7.56 -23.78 -3.49
CA VAL A 392 6.76 -23.99 -2.26
C VAL A 392 7.21 -25.27 -1.57
N GLY A 393 7.90 -25.14 -0.44
CA GLY A 393 8.48 -26.27 0.30
C GLY A 393 9.84 -26.74 -0.24
N SER A 394 10.55 -25.94 -1.04
CA SER A 394 11.97 -26.20 -1.30
C SER A 394 12.80 -25.90 -0.06
N HIS A 395 13.81 -26.73 0.19
CA HIS A 395 14.74 -26.50 1.30
C HIS A 395 15.51 -25.18 1.15
N GLU A 396 15.86 -24.82 -0.09
CA GLU A 396 16.54 -23.55 -0.42
C GLU A 396 15.71 -22.33 -0.01
N MET A 397 14.40 -22.31 -0.29
CA MET A 397 13.51 -21.22 0.09
C MET A 397 13.27 -21.18 1.60
N GLU A 398 13.13 -22.33 2.27
CA GLU A 398 13.02 -22.40 3.73
C GLU A 398 14.32 -21.93 4.44
N VAL A 399 15.50 -22.23 3.88
CA VAL A 399 16.81 -21.74 4.36
C VAL A 399 16.95 -20.24 4.13
N HIS A 400 16.63 -19.72 2.94
CA HIS A 400 16.67 -18.28 2.65
C HIS A 400 15.77 -17.48 3.60
N VAL A 401 14.55 -17.97 3.85
CA VAL A 401 13.64 -17.37 4.85
C VAL A 401 14.22 -17.46 6.26
N SER A 402 14.84 -18.58 6.64
CA SER A 402 15.52 -18.74 7.94
C SER A 402 16.70 -17.78 8.13
N GLU A 403 17.43 -17.43 7.06
CA GLU A 403 18.51 -16.46 7.09
C GLU A 403 17.98 -15.03 7.15
N ALA A 404 16.96 -14.71 6.35
CA ALA A 404 16.30 -13.41 6.38
C ALA A 404 15.66 -13.12 7.74
N ASP A 405 15.03 -14.10 8.40
CA ASP A 405 14.46 -13.95 9.75
C ASP A 405 15.53 -13.75 10.83
N ARG A 406 16.68 -14.43 10.72
CA ARG A 406 17.84 -14.23 11.61
C ARG A 406 18.45 -12.83 11.49
N CYS A 407 18.28 -12.16 10.36
CA CYS A 407 18.77 -10.80 10.11
C CYS A 407 17.69 -9.71 10.26
N ALA A 408 16.43 -10.08 10.54
CA ALA A 408 15.32 -9.13 10.61
C ALA A 408 15.20 -8.44 11.98
N GLU A 409 14.83 -7.15 11.96
CA GLU A 409 14.42 -6.42 13.16
C GLU A 409 13.20 -7.13 13.82
N PRO A 410 13.08 -7.20 15.15
CA PRO A 410 11.96 -7.88 15.82
C PRO A 410 10.55 -7.40 15.41
N THR A 411 10.45 -6.15 14.94
CA THR A 411 9.23 -5.54 14.39
C THR A 411 8.87 -6.00 12.97
N ARG A 412 9.84 -6.52 12.20
CA ARG A 412 9.73 -6.86 10.77
C ARG A 412 9.68 -8.37 10.49
N ARG A 413 9.58 -9.21 11.52
CA ARG A 413 9.52 -10.69 11.39
C ARG A 413 8.13 -11.19 10.94
N ASN A 414 7.97 -12.52 10.83
CA ASN A 414 6.68 -13.17 10.56
C ASN A 414 6.02 -12.69 9.24
N ALA A 415 4.73 -12.34 9.23
CA ALA A 415 4.05 -11.89 8.00
C ALA A 415 4.60 -10.57 7.43
N HIS A 416 5.29 -9.75 8.23
CA HIS A 416 5.99 -8.57 7.72
C HIS A 416 7.24 -8.98 6.91
N LEU A 417 7.94 -10.03 7.35
CA LEU A 417 9.05 -10.62 6.60
C LEU A 417 8.56 -11.26 5.30
N ALA A 418 7.45 -12.01 5.35
CA ALA A 418 6.81 -12.59 4.17
C ALA A 418 6.51 -11.52 3.11
N ARG A 419 5.86 -10.43 3.52
CA ARG A 419 5.57 -9.28 2.64
C ARG A 419 6.85 -8.63 2.09
N SER A 420 7.84 -8.39 2.94
CA SER A 420 9.12 -7.77 2.56
C SER A 420 9.88 -8.61 1.50
N LEU A 421 9.95 -9.93 1.70
CA LEU A 421 10.59 -10.86 0.76
C LEU A 421 9.82 -10.95 -0.56
N LEU A 422 8.48 -10.95 -0.53
CA LEU A 422 7.66 -10.92 -1.74
C LEU A 422 7.83 -9.61 -2.52
N GLU A 423 7.85 -8.46 -1.84
CA GLU A 423 8.03 -7.14 -2.45
C GLU A 423 9.44 -7.00 -3.06
N ALA A 424 10.47 -7.53 -2.39
CA ALA A 424 11.81 -7.66 -2.98
C ALA A 424 11.83 -8.57 -4.22
N ALA A 425 11.15 -9.73 -4.17
CA ALA A 425 11.12 -10.68 -5.29
C ALA A 425 10.36 -10.16 -6.52
N ILE A 426 9.24 -9.46 -6.33
CA ILE A 426 8.52 -8.80 -7.43
C ILE A 426 9.41 -7.74 -8.10
N ASN A 427 10.20 -7.00 -7.32
CA ASN A 427 11.14 -6.01 -7.87
C ASN A 427 12.30 -6.67 -8.66
N ARG A 428 12.88 -7.77 -8.18
CA ARG A 428 13.93 -8.49 -8.93
C ARG A 428 13.38 -9.19 -10.17
N GLN A 429 12.19 -9.79 -10.07
CA GLN A 429 11.49 -10.37 -11.23
C GLN A 429 11.20 -9.30 -12.28
N THR A 430 10.79 -8.11 -11.87
CA THR A 430 10.62 -6.94 -12.74
C THR A 430 11.91 -6.58 -13.48
N GLU A 431 13.03 -6.43 -12.78
CA GLU A 431 14.33 -6.08 -13.38
C GLU A 431 14.82 -7.16 -14.36
N ARG A 432 14.66 -8.44 -14.00
CA ARG A 432 14.95 -9.60 -14.86
C ARG A 432 14.05 -9.62 -16.11
N VAL A 433 12.76 -9.38 -15.95
CA VAL A 433 11.76 -9.38 -17.03
C VAL A 433 12.02 -8.23 -18.02
N PHE A 434 12.26 -7.02 -17.50
CA PHE A 434 12.61 -5.85 -18.31
C PHE A 434 13.89 -6.08 -19.13
N THR A 435 14.88 -6.76 -18.54
CA THR A 435 16.16 -7.11 -19.19
C THR A 435 16.00 -8.16 -20.32
N LEU A 436 14.91 -8.94 -20.33
CA LEU A 436 14.64 -9.97 -21.34
C LEU A 436 13.83 -9.47 -22.56
N GLY A 437 13.35 -8.22 -22.53
CA GLY A 437 12.66 -7.59 -23.65
C GLY A 437 11.29 -8.20 -23.97
N THR A 438 11.21 -9.13 -24.93
CA THR A 438 9.91 -9.67 -25.40
C THR A 438 9.49 -10.88 -24.58
N VAL A 439 8.65 -10.65 -23.56
CA VAL A 439 8.28 -11.65 -22.55
C VAL A 439 6.87 -12.25 -22.74
N GLY A 440 6.75 -13.55 -22.46
CA GLY A 440 5.46 -14.26 -22.43
C GLY A 440 4.74 -14.12 -21.07
N ARG A 441 3.43 -14.41 -21.05
CA ARG A 441 2.56 -14.29 -19.85
C ARG A 441 3.17 -14.93 -18.60
N ASN A 442 3.76 -16.12 -18.71
CA ASN A 442 4.39 -16.82 -17.59
C ASN A 442 5.59 -16.05 -17.00
N SER A 443 6.41 -15.37 -17.83
CA SER A 443 7.51 -14.55 -17.34
C SER A 443 7.02 -13.36 -16.53
N LEU A 444 5.87 -12.78 -16.90
CA LEU A 444 5.22 -11.67 -16.20
C LEU A 444 4.51 -12.09 -14.91
N THR A 445 4.10 -13.36 -14.75
CA THR A 445 3.33 -13.85 -13.59
C THR A 445 4.09 -14.77 -12.64
N VAL A 446 5.19 -15.42 -13.06
CA VAL A 446 5.86 -16.44 -12.24
C VAL A 446 7.13 -15.89 -11.59
N LEU A 447 7.15 -15.91 -10.26
CA LEU A 447 8.32 -15.63 -9.43
C LEU A 447 9.18 -16.90 -9.30
N GLN A 448 10.46 -16.79 -9.66
CA GLN A 448 11.45 -17.87 -9.67
C GLN A 448 12.35 -17.79 -8.43
N GLY A 449 13.07 -18.86 -8.10
CA GLY A 449 14.01 -18.87 -6.96
C GLY A 449 15.08 -17.77 -7.04
N VAL A 450 15.54 -17.44 -8.25
CA VAL A 450 16.47 -16.33 -8.51
C VAL A 450 15.90 -14.96 -8.15
N ASP A 451 14.58 -14.78 -8.12
CA ASP A 451 13.96 -13.51 -7.75
C ASP A 451 14.02 -13.29 -6.23
N PHE A 452 14.02 -14.36 -5.43
CA PHE A 452 14.18 -14.30 -3.98
C PHE A 452 15.66 -14.27 -3.55
N MET A 453 16.48 -15.18 -4.11
CA MET A 453 17.85 -15.40 -3.68
C MET A 453 18.88 -14.52 -4.43
N GLY A 454 18.58 -14.11 -5.66
CA GLY A 454 19.50 -13.44 -6.57
C GLY A 454 20.50 -14.38 -7.23
N ASN A 455 20.95 -14.03 -8.43
CA ASN A 455 22.19 -14.53 -9.03
C ASN A 455 23.16 -13.35 -9.19
N SER A 456 24.45 -13.62 -9.06
CA SER A 456 25.47 -12.78 -9.68
C SER A 456 25.48 -13.00 -11.20
N ASP A 457 25.88 -11.94 -11.91
CA ASP A 457 26.23 -11.84 -13.34
C ASP A 457 25.20 -11.08 -14.19
N ASP A 458 25.52 -9.81 -14.45
CA ASP A 458 24.79 -8.88 -15.35
C ASP A 458 25.08 -9.17 -16.83
N GLU A 459 24.06 -9.32 -17.67
CA GLU A 459 24.15 -9.01 -19.10
C GLU A 459 22.77 -8.63 -19.68
N VAL A 460 22.72 -7.65 -20.60
CA VAL A 460 21.48 -6.96 -21.02
C VAL A 460 21.34 -6.94 -22.55
N VAL A 461 20.19 -7.36 -23.09
CA VAL A 461 19.90 -7.33 -24.54
C VAL A 461 18.45 -6.89 -24.80
N GLY A 462 18.25 -5.80 -25.55
CA GLY A 462 16.94 -5.19 -25.79
C GLY A 462 16.25 -5.53 -27.13
N GLY A 463 14.99 -5.10 -27.26
CA GLY A 463 14.18 -5.16 -28.49
C GLY A 463 13.06 -4.11 -28.47
N ALA A 464 12.55 -3.68 -29.64
CA ALA A 464 11.78 -2.43 -29.77
C ALA A 464 10.47 -2.56 -30.58
N PRO A 465 9.39 -1.82 -30.19
CA PRO A 465 8.23 -1.59 -31.07
C PRO A 465 7.60 -0.18 -31.05
N GLY A 466 7.18 0.32 -32.22
CA GLY A 466 5.97 1.17 -32.37
C GLY A 466 6.13 2.70 -32.37
N SER A 467 5.62 3.36 -33.43
CA SER A 467 5.79 4.80 -33.70
C SER A 467 5.05 5.80 -32.79
N VAL A 468 4.20 5.34 -31.86
CA VAL A 468 3.65 6.19 -30.79
C VAL A 468 4.40 5.97 -29.47
N ALA A 469 4.86 4.73 -29.22
CA ALA A 469 5.78 4.45 -28.13
C ALA A 469 7.10 5.21 -28.31
N GLN A 470 7.53 5.43 -29.55
CA GLN A 470 8.75 6.15 -29.88
C GLN A 470 8.80 7.58 -29.30
N GLN A 471 7.71 8.36 -29.35
CA GLN A 471 7.66 9.69 -28.72
C GLN A 471 7.75 9.61 -27.18
N MET A 472 7.16 8.56 -26.59
CA MET A 472 7.22 8.30 -25.13
C MET A 472 8.59 7.75 -24.70
N GLN A 473 9.27 7.00 -25.57
CA GLN A 473 10.63 6.52 -25.40
C GLN A 473 11.61 7.68 -25.48
N ASP A 474 11.53 8.53 -26.50
CA ASP A 474 12.33 9.76 -26.63
C ASP A 474 12.24 10.63 -25.37
N ASP A 475 11.03 10.86 -24.83
CA ASP A 475 10.83 11.68 -23.63
C ASP A 475 11.29 10.96 -22.34
N THR A 476 11.20 9.63 -22.29
CA THR A 476 11.76 8.82 -21.20
C THR A 476 13.30 8.85 -21.22
N GLU A 477 13.91 8.77 -22.40
CA GLU A 477 15.36 8.80 -22.59
C GLU A 477 15.93 10.19 -22.33
N LYS A 478 15.22 11.28 -22.68
CA LYS A 478 15.57 12.64 -22.26
C LYS A 478 15.60 12.77 -20.73
N ALA A 479 14.57 12.30 -20.02
CA ALA A 479 14.53 12.36 -18.55
C ALA A 479 15.67 11.56 -17.89
N LEU A 480 16.07 10.42 -18.50
CA LEU A 480 17.23 9.65 -18.04
C LEU A 480 18.57 10.31 -18.41
N ALA A 481 18.68 10.95 -19.57
CA ALA A 481 19.86 11.73 -19.94
C ALA A 481 20.03 12.95 -19.02
N GLU A 482 18.95 13.62 -18.63
CA GLU A 482 18.96 14.66 -17.59
C GLU A 482 19.46 14.10 -16.24
N LEU A 483 19.05 12.87 -15.88
CA LEU A 483 19.48 12.19 -14.65
C LEU A 483 20.96 11.79 -14.65
N GLU A 484 21.47 11.21 -15.74
CA GLU A 484 22.91 10.88 -15.86
C GLU A 484 23.77 12.13 -15.93
N ASN A 485 23.22 13.23 -16.45
CA ASN A 485 23.84 14.55 -16.39
C ASN A 485 23.84 15.17 -14.99
N ILE A 486 23.28 14.54 -13.95
CA ILE A 486 23.52 14.94 -12.55
C ILE A 486 24.83 14.33 -12.04
N VAL A 487 25.65 15.17 -11.39
CA VAL A 487 26.89 14.76 -10.71
C VAL A 487 26.54 13.87 -9.51
N GLY A 488 27.22 12.74 -9.34
CA GLY A 488 27.05 11.88 -8.17
C GLY A 488 25.66 11.25 -8.05
N LEU A 489 25.17 11.12 -6.81
CA LEU A 489 23.85 10.57 -6.46
C LEU A 489 23.55 9.15 -7.00
N GLU A 490 24.55 8.29 -7.15
CA GLU A 490 24.40 6.95 -7.76
C GLU A 490 23.30 6.06 -7.14
N GLY A 491 23.04 6.17 -5.84
CA GLY A 491 21.92 5.47 -5.18
C GLY A 491 20.54 5.95 -5.68
N VAL A 492 20.39 7.27 -5.90
CA VAL A 492 19.18 7.88 -6.46
C VAL A 492 19.02 7.51 -7.94
N LYS A 493 20.12 7.51 -8.71
CA LYS A 493 20.10 7.06 -10.11
C LYS A 493 19.65 5.61 -10.26
N LYS A 494 20.19 4.71 -9.42
CA LYS A 494 19.77 3.30 -9.39
C LYS A 494 18.29 3.13 -9.06
N PHE A 495 17.78 3.85 -8.05
CA PHE A 495 16.36 3.82 -7.70
C PHE A 495 15.44 4.27 -8.84
N ILE A 496 15.80 5.33 -9.57
CA ILE A 496 14.95 5.83 -10.67
C ILE A 496 14.96 4.86 -11.87
N LYS A 497 16.07 4.14 -12.09
CA LYS A 497 16.16 3.07 -13.09
C LYS A 497 15.25 1.87 -12.74
N SER A 498 15.24 1.42 -11.48
CA SER A 498 14.37 0.31 -11.07
C SER A 498 12.89 0.73 -11.05
N LEU A 499 12.57 1.96 -10.63
CA LEU A 499 11.22 2.54 -10.74
C LEU A 499 10.73 2.58 -12.21
N ARG A 500 11.59 2.94 -13.17
CA ARG A 500 11.25 2.85 -14.61
C ARG A 500 10.93 1.42 -15.03
N ALA A 501 11.74 0.44 -14.63
CA ALA A 501 11.51 -0.96 -14.96
C ALA A 501 10.17 -1.47 -14.42
N GLN A 502 9.86 -1.16 -13.15
CA GLN A 502 8.59 -1.48 -12.48
C GLN A 502 7.37 -0.96 -13.25
N LEU A 503 7.40 0.31 -13.65
CA LEU A 503 6.29 0.94 -14.35
C LEU A 503 6.14 0.45 -15.79
N LEU A 504 7.22 0.01 -16.45
CA LEU A 504 7.14 -0.59 -17.78
C LEU A 504 6.60 -2.03 -17.74
N VAL A 505 7.09 -2.87 -16.81
CA VAL A 505 6.60 -4.26 -16.65
C VAL A 505 5.14 -4.30 -16.19
N GLU A 506 4.71 -3.40 -15.30
CA GLU A 506 3.30 -3.32 -14.90
C GLU A 506 2.40 -2.85 -16.07
N LYS A 507 2.89 -1.95 -16.92
CA LYS A 507 2.19 -1.54 -18.16
C LYS A 507 2.06 -2.70 -19.16
N GLU A 508 3.07 -3.55 -19.27
CA GLU A 508 3.00 -4.79 -20.05
C GLU A 508 2.06 -5.83 -19.44
N ARG A 509 2.03 -5.98 -18.10
CA ARG A 509 1.06 -6.84 -17.38
C ARG A 509 -0.38 -6.42 -17.70
N ILE A 510 -0.67 -5.12 -17.60
CA ILE A 510 -1.98 -4.55 -17.94
C ILE A 510 -2.31 -4.81 -19.42
N ALA A 511 -1.38 -4.56 -20.34
CA ALA A 511 -1.57 -4.82 -21.78
C ALA A 511 -1.80 -6.31 -22.10
N ALA A 512 -1.21 -7.23 -21.32
CA ALA A 512 -1.42 -8.67 -21.43
C ALA A 512 -2.75 -9.16 -20.80
N GLY A 513 -3.58 -8.27 -20.23
CA GLY A 513 -4.80 -8.66 -19.53
C GLY A 513 -4.50 -9.52 -18.29
N LEU A 514 -3.48 -9.12 -17.53
CA LEU A 514 -3.27 -9.54 -16.15
C LEU A 514 -3.91 -8.51 -15.21
N PRO A 515 -4.21 -8.88 -13.95
CA PRO A 515 -4.56 -7.91 -12.93
C PRO A 515 -3.43 -6.88 -12.81
N SER A 516 -3.77 -5.59 -12.76
CA SER A 516 -2.86 -4.63 -12.18
C SER A 516 -2.68 -4.99 -10.70
N SER A 517 -1.45 -4.87 -10.21
CA SER A 517 -0.99 -5.39 -8.91
C SER A 517 -1.52 -4.60 -7.70
N GLY A 518 -2.53 -3.75 -7.92
CA GLY A 518 -2.64 -2.45 -7.28
C GLY A 518 -1.51 -1.53 -7.78
N GLY A 519 -1.84 -0.33 -8.26
CA GLY A 519 -0.82 0.68 -8.58
C GLY A 519 0.03 0.94 -7.34
N GLY A 520 1.32 0.59 -7.39
CA GLY A 520 2.20 0.67 -6.22
C GLY A 520 2.24 2.08 -5.67
N VAL A 521 2.29 2.22 -4.33
CA VAL A 521 2.22 3.53 -3.66
C VAL A 521 3.45 4.37 -4.04
N LEU A 522 3.28 5.34 -4.94
CA LEU A 522 4.38 6.10 -5.55
C LEU A 522 4.84 7.31 -4.72
N HIS A 523 4.19 7.64 -3.60
CA HIS A 523 4.61 8.76 -2.76
C HIS A 523 5.91 8.41 -2.02
N MET A 524 6.83 9.37 -1.94
CA MET A 524 8.23 9.11 -1.56
C MET A 524 8.82 10.24 -0.70
N VAL A 525 9.75 9.88 0.19
CA VAL A 525 10.46 10.83 1.05
C VAL A 525 11.85 11.11 0.48
N PHE A 526 12.22 12.39 0.36
CA PHE A 526 13.54 12.84 -0.09
C PHE A 526 14.35 13.36 1.10
N ALA A 527 15.18 12.49 1.69
CA ALA A 527 15.91 12.75 2.92
C ALA A 527 17.38 13.11 2.64
N GLY A 528 17.77 14.37 2.90
CA GLY A 528 19.14 14.84 2.69
C GLY A 528 19.31 16.34 2.93
N ASN A 529 20.55 16.81 2.98
CA ASN A 529 20.89 18.22 3.23
C ASN A 529 20.39 19.18 2.12
N PRO A 530 20.38 20.51 2.35
CA PRO A 530 20.19 21.52 1.32
C PRO A 530 21.23 21.39 0.20
N GLY A 531 20.85 21.79 -1.02
CA GLY A 531 21.76 21.84 -2.16
C GLY A 531 22.20 20.48 -2.74
N THR A 532 21.68 19.36 -2.23
CA THR A 532 21.95 18.00 -2.72
C THR A 532 21.19 17.61 -4.00
N GLY A 533 20.28 18.46 -4.50
CA GLY A 533 19.57 18.25 -5.77
C GLY A 533 18.15 17.68 -5.66
N LYS A 534 17.59 17.55 -4.44
CA LYS A 534 16.21 17.06 -4.17
C LYS A 534 15.17 17.54 -5.20
N THR A 535 14.98 18.86 -5.34
CA THR A 535 13.99 19.46 -6.24
C THR A 535 14.27 19.20 -7.74
N THR A 536 15.56 19.13 -8.13
CA THR A 536 15.96 18.80 -9.50
C THR A 536 15.54 17.38 -9.86
N VAL A 537 15.79 16.42 -8.96
CA VAL A 537 15.40 15.02 -9.14
C VAL A 537 13.88 14.85 -9.12
N ALA A 538 13.17 15.59 -8.27
CA ALA A 538 11.70 15.57 -8.23
C ALA A 538 11.10 15.95 -9.59
N ARG A 539 11.69 16.94 -10.28
CA ARG A 539 11.31 17.37 -11.63
C ARG A 539 11.57 16.29 -12.70
N ILE A 540 12.70 15.60 -12.60
CA ILE A 540 13.03 14.45 -13.48
C ILE A 540 12.03 13.30 -13.28
N ILE A 541 11.67 12.98 -12.03
CA ILE A 541 10.65 11.96 -11.74
C ILE A 541 9.28 12.38 -12.31
N ALA A 542 8.88 13.65 -12.18
CA ALA A 542 7.65 14.16 -12.77
C ALA A 542 7.61 14.02 -14.31
N ASN A 543 8.72 14.36 -14.99
CA ASN A 543 8.91 14.12 -16.43
C ASN A 543 8.83 12.64 -16.78
N LEU A 544 9.54 11.77 -16.06
CA LEU A 544 9.59 10.32 -16.29
C LEU A 544 8.22 9.66 -16.12
N LEU A 545 7.50 9.93 -15.03
CA LEU A 545 6.17 9.37 -14.76
C LEU A 545 5.16 9.76 -15.85
N ARG A 546 5.26 10.97 -16.40
CA ARG A 546 4.46 11.41 -17.54
C ARG A 546 4.88 10.72 -18.84
N ALA A 547 6.18 10.62 -19.12
CA ALA A 547 6.69 9.95 -20.31
C ALA A 547 6.32 8.45 -20.35
N LEU A 548 6.22 7.80 -19.18
CA LEU A 548 5.72 6.43 -19.04
C LEU A 548 4.19 6.31 -19.16
N GLY A 549 3.46 7.41 -18.95
CA GLY A 549 1.99 7.47 -19.01
C GLY A 549 1.29 7.21 -17.67
N VAL A 550 2.00 7.32 -16.55
CA VAL A 550 1.46 7.23 -15.18
C VAL A 550 0.76 8.53 -14.79
N LEU A 551 1.37 9.68 -15.11
CA LEU A 551 0.84 11.01 -14.80
C LEU A 551 0.37 11.74 -16.07
N ARG A 552 -0.83 12.33 -16.02
CA ARG A 552 -1.47 12.97 -17.19
C ARG A 552 -0.74 14.22 -17.71
N ARG A 553 0.04 14.90 -16.86
CA ARG A 553 0.71 16.18 -17.16
C ARG A 553 2.18 16.22 -16.76
N GLY A 554 2.56 15.62 -15.64
CA GLY A 554 3.95 15.56 -15.17
C GLY A 554 4.56 16.90 -14.75
N HIS A 555 3.75 17.91 -14.47
CA HIS A 555 4.24 19.17 -13.90
C HIS A 555 4.61 19.00 -12.42
N LEU A 556 5.56 19.80 -11.95
CA LEU A 556 5.97 19.85 -10.55
C LEU A 556 5.38 21.09 -9.89
N VAL A 557 4.57 20.90 -8.84
CA VAL A 557 4.11 21.96 -7.94
C VAL A 557 5.00 21.92 -6.70
N GLU A 558 5.74 22.99 -6.45
CA GLU A 558 6.60 23.13 -5.27
C GLU A 558 5.81 23.87 -4.18
N ALA A 559 5.74 23.28 -2.99
CA ALA A 559 4.97 23.78 -1.86
C ALA A 559 5.77 23.68 -0.55
N ASP A 560 5.47 24.56 0.38
CA ASP A 560 6.08 24.63 1.72
C ASP A 560 4.99 24.82 2.79
N ARG A 561 5.40 25.03 4.05
CA ARG A 561 4.46 25.39 5.13
C ARG A 561 3.65 26.65 4.81
N SER A 562 4.25 27.69 4.22
CA SER A 562 3.54 28.91 3.87
C SER A 562 2.53 28.73 2.72
N SER A 563 2.71 27.69 1.89
CA SER A 563 1.79 27.31 0.81
C SER A 563 0.60 26.51 1.33
N LEU A 564 0.81 25.56 2.24
CA LEU A 564 -0.25 24.66 2.71
C LEU A 564 -1.04 25.21 3.93
N VAL A 565 -0.36 25.84 4.89
CA VAL A 565 -0.98 26.31 6.15
C VAL A 565 -1.58 27.71 5.99
N ALA A 566 -2.79 27.95 6.50
CA ALA A 566 -3.43 29.27 6.52
C ALA A 566 -3.16 30.04 7.84
N GLY A 567 -3.34 31.36 7.81
CA GLY A 567 -3.18 32.21 9.01
C GLY A 567 -4.39 32.23 9.95
N TYR A 568 -5.49 31.56 9.58
CA TYR A 568 -6.78 31.58 10.28
C TYR A 568 -7.41 30.18 10.29
N SER A 569 -8.08 29.83 11.38
CA SER A 569 -8.73 28.53 11.59
C SER A 569 -9.75 28.18 10.50
N GLY A 570 -9.77 26.92 10.06
CA GLY A 570 -10.74 26.41 9.07
C GLY A 570 -10.47 26.84 7.63
N GLN A 571 -9.40 27.59 7.36
CA GLN A 571 -8.95 27.92 6.01
C GLN A 571 -7.80 27.01 5.54
N THR A 572 -7.14 26.27 6.44
CA THR A 572 -5.96 25.47 6.10
C THR A 572 -6.31 24.24 5.28
N ALA A 573 -7.41 23.55 5.60
CA ALA A 573 -7.92 22.46 4.75
C ALA A 573 -8.23 22.94 3.32
N LEU A 574 -8.92 24.08 3.17
CA LEU A 574 -9.23 24.67 1.86
C LEU A 574 -7.96 25.05 1.08
N LYS A 575 -6.96 25.62 1.76
CA LYS A 575 -5.69 26.03 1.15
C LYS A 575 -4.85 24.82 0.72
N THR A 576 -4.78 23.79 1.55
CA THR A 576 -4.14 22.50 1.22
C THR A 576 -4.82 21.86 0.00
N LYS A 577 -6.16 21.80 -0.02
CA LYS A 577 -6.95 21.31 -1.16
C LYS A 577 -6.67 22.06 -2.46
N ALA A 578 -6.50 23.39 -2.40
CA ALA A 578 -6.17 24.18 -3.58
C ALA A 578 -4.79 23.80 -4.16
N VAL A 579 -3.75 23.73 -3.31
CA VAL A 579 -2.39 23.33 -3.74
C VAL A 579 -2.35 21.89 -4.28
N VAL A 580 -3.10 20.96 -3.67
CA VAL A 580 -3.24 19.60 -4.21
C VAL A 580 -3.99 19.59 -5.55
N SER A 581 -5.05 20.40 -5.70
CA SER A 581 -5.80 20.54 -6.95
C SER A 581 -4.93 21.07 -8.10
N GLU A 582 -3.99 21.97 -7.81
CA GLU A 582 -2.99 22.44 -8.78
C GLU A 582 -2.02 21.31 -9.19
N ALA A 583 -1.71 20.37 -8.30
CA ALA A 583 -0.80 19.26 -8.54
C ALA A 583 -1.42 18.05 -9.27
N LEU A 584 -2.75 17.99 -9.44
CA LEU A 584 -3.43 16.86 -10.09
C LEU A 584 -2.98 16.64 -11.55
N GLY A 585 -2.64 15.39 -11.87
CA GLY A 585 -1.97 14.96 -13.09
C GLY A 585 -0.45 15.12 -13.05
N GLY A 586 0.13 15.51 -11.91
CA GLY A 586 1.53 15.87 -11.74
C GLY A 586 2.09 15.42 -10.38
N VAL A 587 3.11 16.14 -9.92
CA VAL A 587 3.83 15.84 -8.69
C VAL A 587 3.77 17.04 -7.74
N LEU A 588 3.31 16.81 -6.50
CA LEU A 588 3.41 17.78 -5.41
C LEU A 588 4.72 17.54 -4.64
N PHE A 589 5.62 18.51 -4.68
CA PHE A 589 6.87 18.50 -3.92
C PHE A 589 6.73 19.40 -2.69
N VAL A 590 6.74 18.79 -1.51
CA VAL A 590 6.64 19.49 -0.22
C VAL A 590 8.05 19.64 0.36
N ASP A 591 8.63 20.84 0.30
CA ASP A 591 9.98 21.09 0.83
C ASP A 591 9.96 21.39 2.34
N GLU A 592 11.04 20.97 3.01
CA GLU A 592 11.20 20.97 4.48
C GLU A 592 9.93 20.45 5.22
N ALA A 593 9.34 19.35 4.74
CA ALA A 593 8.02 18.84 5.11
C ALA A 593 7.81 18.58 6.62
N TYR A 594 8.88 18.28 7.35
CA TYR A 594 8.85 18.16 8.82
C TYR A 594 8.42 19.47 9.51
N ALA A 595 8.63 20.64 8.88
CA ALA A 595 8.19 21.93 9.37
C ALA A 595 6.67 22.14 9.23
N LEU A 596 5.93 21.25 8.56
CA LEU A 596 4.46 21.29 8.54
C LEU A 596 3.85 21.09 9.92
N VAL A 597 4.47 20.31 10.82
CA VAL A 597 3.96 20.10 12.19
C VAL A 597 4.98 20.57 13.21
N SER A 598 4.86 21.84 13.62
CA SER A 598 5.75 22.49 14.59
C SER A 598 5.41 22.11 16.04
N GLY A 599 5.46 20.81 16.33
CA GLY A 599 5.19 20.23 17.64
C GLY A 599 3.70 20.14 17.99
N ASP A 600 3.41 19.65 19.19
CA ASP A 600 2.10 19.07 19.51
C ASP A 600 0.92 20.06 19.51
N ARG A 601 1.19 21.37 19.64
CA ARG A 601 0.17 22.44 19.69
C ARG A 601 -0.16 23.05 18.32
N ASP A 602 0.51 22.62 17.26
CA ASP A 602 0.33 23.17 15.91
C ASP A 602 -0.92 22.58 15.24
N SER A 603 -2.10 23.05 15.65
CA SER A 603 -3.39 22.58 15.14
C SER A 603 -3.54 22.81 13.63
N PHE A 604 -3.04 23.93 13.11
CA PHE A 604 -3.10 24.24 11.68
C PHE A 604 -2.12 23.37 10.88
N GLY A 605 -0.93 23.09 11.41
CA GLY A 605 0.01 22.14 10.82
C GLY A 605 -0.54 20.73 10.73
N LYS A 606 -1.24 20.27 11.79
CA LYS A 606 -1.96 19.00 11.80
C LYS A 606 -3.14 19.00 10.82
N GLU A 607 -3.97 20.04 10.80
CA GLU A 607 -5.06 20.24 9.82
C GLU A 607 -4.56 20.14 8.36
N ALA A 608 -3.41 20.75 8.04
CA ALA A 608 -2.80 20.65 6.72
C ALA A 608 -2.33 19.22 6.39
N LEU A 609 -1.66 18.56 7.34
CA LEU A 609 -1.13 17.22 7.14
C LEU A 609 -2.24 16.17 7.00
N ASP A 610 -3.27 16.24 7.85
CA ASP A 610 -4.41 15.32 7.81
C ASP A 610 -5.22 15.52 6.53
N THR A 611 -5.41 16.77 6.08
CA THR A 611 -6.01 17.06 4.77
C THR A 611 -5.16 16.49 3.64
N LEU A 612 -3.84 16.70 3.65
CA LEU A 612 -2.93 16.18 2.62
C LEU A 612 -2.97 14.64 2.57
N MET A 613 -3.00 13.95 3.72
CA MET A 613 -3.12 12.49 3.76
C MET A 613 -4.45 11.99 3.18
N LYS A 614 -5.54 12.76 3.32
CA LYS A 614 -6.83 12.44 2.68
C LYS A 614 -6.76 12.61 1.16
N GLU A 615 -6.34 13.78 0.66
CA GLU A 615 -6.29 14.00 -0.80
C GLU A 615 -5.32 13.02 -1.51
N ILE A 616 -4.27 12.57 -0.82
CA ILE A 616 -3.36 11.53 -1.29
C ILE A 616 -4.09 10.20 -1.56
N GLU A 617 -5.01 9.80 -0.68
CA GLU A 617 -5.80 8.58 -0.87
C GLU A 617 -6.84 8.76 -1.98
N ASP A 618 -7.59 9.86 -1.92
CA ASP A 618 -8.67 10.19 -2.86
C ASP A 618 -8.16 10.38 -4.31
N HIS A 619 -6.86 10.67 -4.50
CA HIS A 619 -6.24 10.96 -5.80
C HIS A 619 -4.98 10.13 -6.15
N ARG A 620 -4.77 8.99 -5.46
CA ARG A 620 -3.58 8.10 -5.60
C ARG A 620 -3.22 7.66 -7.04
N GLU A 621 -4.18 7.69 -7.97
CA GLU A 621 -4.03 7.27 -9.37
C GLU A 621 -3.65 8.43 -10.33
N ASP A 622 -3.63 9.68 -9.83
CA ASP A 622 -3.37 10.89 -10.63
C ASP A 622 -2.44 11.92 -9.93
N LEU A 623 -2.05 11.65 -8.68
CA LEU A 623 -1.19 12.51 -7.87
C LEU A 623 -0.02 11.70 -7.28
N VAL A 624 1.21 12.15 -7.51
CA VAL A 624 2.38 11.70 -6.74
C VAL A 624 2.84 12.80 -5.80
N VAL A 625 3.29 12.43 -4.59
CA VAL A 625 3.72 13.38 -3.56
C VAL A 625 5.13 13.04 -3.12
N ILE A 626 5.99 14.06 -3.07
CA ILE A 626 7.38 13.95 -2.66
C ILE A 626 7.57 14.84 -1.43
N ALA A 627 7.78 14.23 -0.26
CA ALA A 627 8.01 14.95 0.99
C ALA A 627 9.51 15.05 1.27
N ALA A 628 10.08 16.26 1.25
CA ALA A 628 11.52 16.50 1.32
C ALA A 628 11.95 17.12 2.65
N GLY A 629 13.18 16.83 3.10
CA GLY A 629 13.74 17.43 4.32
C GLY A 629 15.09 16.84 4.73
N TYR A 630 15.55 17.17 5.94
CA TYR A 630 16.75 16.60 6.55
C TYR A 630 16.53 15.15 7.02
N ILE A 631 17.61 14.37 7.13
CA ILE A 631 17.54 12.92 7.35
C ILE A 631 16.95 12.54 8.71
N ASN A 632 17.21 13.30 9.77
CA ASN A 632 16.71 12.97 11.11
C ASN A 632 15.28 13.51 11.28
N GLU A 633 15.05 14.77 10.92
CA GLU A 633 13.76 15.43 11.04
C GLU A 633 12.67 14.74 10.19
N MET A 634 13.01 14.12 9.05
CA MET A 634 12.06 13.28 8.29
C MET A 634 11.81 11.90 8.90
N LYS A 635 12.78 11.31 9.63
CA LYS A 635 12.55 10.08 10.41
C LYS A 635 11.61 10.36 11.58
N ASP A 636 11.84 11.46 12.28
CA ASP A 636 10.98 11.89 13.40
C ASP A 636 9.55 12.17 12.91
N LEU A 637 9.39 12.81 11.75
CA LEU A 637 8.09 13.02 11.11
C LEU A 637 7.36 11.69 10.83
N LEU A 638 8.03 10.74 10.14
CA LEU A 638 7.43 9.43 9.81
C LEU A 638 7.07 8.65 11.07
N ALA A 639 7.96 8.59 12.07
CA ALA A 639 7.71 7.92 13.35
C ALA A 639 6.58 8.58 14.17
N SER A 640 6.33 9.88 13.97
CA SER A 640 5.23 10.60 14.63
C SER A 640 3.84 10.32 14.02
N ASN A 641 3.78 9.93 12.74
CA ASN A 641 2.52 9.74 12.01
C ASN A 641 2.50 8.42 11.20
N PRO A 642 1.90 7.33 11.74
CA PRO A 642 1.74 6.06 11.02
C PRO A 642 0.96 6.16 9.70
N GLY A 643 0.14 7.20 9.53
CA GLY A 643 -0.56 7.51 8.27
C GLY A 643 0.38 7.97 7.17
N MET A 644 1.53 8.58 7.52
CA MET A 644 2.63 8.86 6.60
C MET A 644 3.51 7.63 6.37
N GLU A 645 3.92 6.90 7.42
CA GLU A 645 4.76 5.70 7.28
C GLU A 645 4.14 4.66 6.33
N SER A 646 2.83 4.48 6.40
CA SER A 646 2.08 3.58 5.51
C SER A 646 1.90 4.09 4.07
N ARG A 647 1.89 5.41 3.85
CA ARG A 647 1.69 6.05 2.52
C ARG A 647 2.98 6.47 1.83
N PHE A 648 4.11 6.50 2.54
CA PHE A 648 5.42 6.85 2.01
C PHE A 648 6.42 5.69 2.25
N PRO A 649 6.18 4.49 1.67
CA PRO A 649 7.01 3.31 1.92
C PRO A 649 8.44 3.44 1.37
N THR A 650 8.70 4.44 0.53
CA THR A 650 10.00 4.66 -0.13
C THR A 650 10.67 5.93 0.37
N THR A 651 11.88 5.81 0.93
CA THR A 651 12.76 6.94 1.28
C THR A 651 14.01 6.91 0.41
N LEU A 652 14.28 8.01 -0.29
CA LEU A 652 15.50 8.22 -1.07
C LEU A 652 16.47 9.07 -0.24
N HIS A 653 17.68 8.57 -0.04
CA HIS A 653 18.74 9.29 0.67
C HIS A 653 19.62 10.09 -0.31
N PHE A 654 19.63 11.40 -0.12
CA PHE A 654 20.47 12.35 -0.87
C PHE A 654 21.72 12.67 -0.04
N ALA A 655 22.83 12.03 -0.39
CA ALA A 655 24.12 12.25 0.24
C ALA A 655 24.67 13.68 -0.01
N ASP A 656 25.58 14.13 0.86
CA ASP A 656 26.42 15.30 0.59
C ASP A 656 27.43 14.97 -0.52
N TYR A 657 27.76 15.97 -1.35
CA TYR A 657 28.75 15.83 -2.41
C TYR A 657 30.18 15.88 -1.88
N ASN A 658 31.08 15.09 -2.46
CA ASN A 658 32.51 15.17 -2.21
C ASN A 658 33.17 16.36 -2.93
N ALA A 659 34.45 16.64 -2.67
CA ALA A 659 35.15 17.82 -3.21
C ALA A 659 35.25 17.82 -4.74
N ASP A 660 35.44 16.66 -5.38
CA ASP A 660 35.51 16.52 -6.83
C ASP A 660 34.13 16.70 -7.48
N GLU A 661 33.08 16.23 -6.82
CA GLU A 661 31.69 16.45 -7.23
C GLU A 661 31.28 17.93 -7.09
N LEU A 662 31.63 18.58 -5.98
CA LEU A 662 31.41 20.02 -5.77
C LEU A 662 32.16 20.87 -6.81
N MET A 663 33.39 20.49 -7.15
CA MET A 663 34.17 21.11 -8.23
C MET A 663 33.51 20.91 -9.61
N SER A 664 33.03 19.69 -9.90
CA SER A 664 32.32 19.38 -11.14
C SER A 664 30.99 20.14 -11.26
N ILE A 665 30.28 20.34 -10.15
CA ILE A 665 29.09 21.21 -10.07
C ILE A 665 29.48 22.67 -10.32
N ALA A 666 30.61 23.15 -9.79
CA ALA A 666 31.07 24.51 -10.00
C ALA A 666 31.34 24.81 -11.48
N GLU A 667 32.03 23.92 -12.19
CA GLU A 667 32.36 24.10 -13.61
C GLU A 667 31.11 24.09 -14.49
N ARG A 668 30.16 23.17 -14.24
CA ARG A 668 28.85 23.13 -14.92
C ARG A 668 27.95 24.33 -14.64
N VAL A 669 28.18 25.07 -13.55
CA VAL A 669 27.50 26.35 -13.28
C VAL A 669 28.12 27.50 -14.08
N LEU A 670 29.42 27.45 -14.38
CA LEU A 670 30.15 28.49 -15.13
C LEU A 670 30.06 28.32 -16.66
N GLU A 671 30.03 27.08 -17.15
CA GLU A 671 29.99 26.73 -18.58
C GLU A 671 28.88 27.45 -19.38
N PRO A 672 27.59 27.44 -18.98
CA PRO A 672 26.53 28.18 -19.69
C PRO A 672 26.73 29.70 -19.73
N GLN A 673 27.50 30.23 -18.78
CA GLN A 673 27.83 31.65 -18.65
C GLN A 673 29.09 32.02 -19.46
N ARG A 674 29.75 31.03 -20.09
CA ARG A 674 31.04 31.15 -20.78
C ARG A 674 32.15 31.70 -19.88
N ILE A 675 32.06 31.42 -18.57
CA ILE A 675 33.07 31.81 -17.60
C ILE A 675 34.06 30.65 -17.45
N THR A 676 35.35 30.96 -17.48
CA THR A 676 36.46 30.02 -17.30
C THR A 676 37.19 30.27 -15.99
N LEU A 677 37.82 29.21 -15.46
CA LEU A 677 38.70 29.31 -14.30
C LEU A 677 40.13 29.56 -14.79
N GLY A 678 40.74 30.64 -14.31
CA GLY A 678 42.14 30.97 -14.58
C GLY A 678 43.10 30.01 -13.87
N LYS A 679 44.38 30.07 -14.25
CA LYS A 679 45.45 29.23 -13.69
C LYS A 679 45.51 29.35 -12.16
N GLY A 680 45.35 28.25 -11.43
CA GLY A 680 45.35 28.21 -9.96
C GLY A 680 43.98 28.44 -9.32
N ALA A 681 42.95 28.87 -10.07
CA ALA A 681 41.62 29.15 -9.52
C ALA A 681 40.84 27.86 -9.21
N ARG A 682 40.96 26.83 -10.06
CA ARG A 682 40.36 25.50 -9.82
C ARG A 682 40.91 24.86 -8.55
N GLU A 683 42.22 24.92 -8.38
CA GLU A 683 42.95 24.37 -7.23
C GLU A 683 42.56 25.10 -5.94
N THR A 684 42.42 26.43 -5.97
CA THR A 684 41.93 27.22 -4.82
C THR A 684 40.48 26.86 -4.43
N LEU A 685 39.59 26.66 -5.40
CA LEU A 685 38.20 26.27 -5.13
C LEU A 685 38.11 24.84 -4.58
N HIS A 686 38.82 23.89 -5.18
CA HIS A 686 38.84 22.49 -4.74
C HIS A 686 39.45 22.32 -3.33
N ALA A 687 40.53 23.05 -3.04
CA ALA A 687 41.11 23.08 -1.69
C ALA A 687 40.14 23.65 -0.64
N HIS A 688 39.36 24.68 -1.00
CA HIS A 688 38.31 25.22 -0.13
C HIS A 688 37.18 24.22 0.10
N PHE A 689 36.65 23.55 -0.93
CA PHE A 689 35.64 22.49 -0.77
C PHE A 689 36.16 21.33 0.09
N SER A 690 37.41 20.90 -0.13
CA SER A 690 38.07 19.86 0.67
C SER A 690 38.20 20.28 2.14
N SER A 691 38.57 21.53 2.40
CA SER A 691 38.69 22.07 3.76
C SER A 691 37.32 22.25 4.45
N GLU A 692 36.29 22.71 3.74
CA GLU A 692 34.93 22.84 4.27
C GLU A 692 34.36 21.47 4.67
N LEU A 693 34.58 20.44 3.84
CA LEU A 693 34.15 19.07 4.13
C LEU A 693 34.91 18.46 5.33
N GLN A 694 36.21 18.71 5.46
CA GLN A 694 37.01 18.23 6.59
C GLN A 694 36.69 18.96 7.91
N ALA A 695 36.26 20.22 7.86
CA ALA A 695 35.89 21.01 9.03
C ALA A 695 34.48 20.68 9.58
N ARG A 696 33.64 19.97 8.81
CA ARG A 696 32.29 19.56 9.24
C ARG A 696 32.34 18.36 10.18
N HIS A 697 31.69 18.47 11.33
CA HIS A 697 31.38 17.29 12.16
C HIS A 697 30.35 16.38 11.45
N PRO A 698 30.36 15.06 11.69
CA PRO A 698 29.32 14.15 11.20
C PRO A 698 27.93 14.63 11.61
N GLY A 699 27.03 14.82 10.64
CA GLY A 699 25.68 15.35 10.87
C GLY A 699 25.54 16.88 10.84
N ALA A 700 26.61 17.63 10.58
CA ALA A 700 26.51 19.07 10.32
C ALA A 700 25.71 19.34 9.02
N LYS A 701 24.93 20.42 8.99
CA LYS A 701 24.06 20.76 7.84
C LYS A 701 24.88 21.32 6.68
N GLY A 702 25.11 20.49 5.67
CA GLY A 702 25.89 20.82 4.47
C GLY A 702 25.20 21.80 3.52
N SER A 703 25.99 22.66 2.88
CA SER A 703 25.54 23.68 1.92
C SER A 703 25.47 23.17 0.46
N ASN A 704 26.31 22.19 0.12
CA ASN A 704 26.38 21.49 -1.17
C ASN A 704 26.33 22.44 -2.39
N GLY A 705 25.54 22.12 -3.42
CA GLY A 705 25.43 22.96 -4.62
C GLY A 705 24.88 24.38 -4.37
N ARG A 706 24.19 24.61 -3.24
CA ARG A 706 23.79 25.97 -2.81
C ARG A 706 25.01 26.75 -2.28
N GLY A 707 25.92 26.08 -1.56
CA GLY A 707 27.23 26.61 -1.17
C GLY A 707 28.11 26.94 -2.37
N VAL A 708 28.25 26.01 -3.32
CA VAL A 708 29.01 26.22 -4.57
C VAL A 708 28.49 27.45 -5.33
N ARG A 709 27.16 27.58 -5.50
CA ARG A 709 26.57 28.76 -6.15
C ARG A 709 26.88 30.05 -5.39
N ASN A 710 26.76 30.06 -4.07
CA ASN A 710 27.06 31.23 -3.24
C ASN A 710 28.54 31.67 -3.36
N LEU A 711 29.46 30.70 -3.39
CA LEU A 711 30.91 30.93 -3.55
C LEU A 711 31.25 31.46 -4.94
N LEU A 712 30.67 30.89 -6.01
CA LEU A 712 30.87 31.39 -7.37
C LEU A 712 30.30 32.81 -7.55
N GLU A 713 29.17 33.14 -6.93
CA GLU A 713 28.66 34.51 -6.91
C GLU A 713 29.56 35.45 -6.08
N ALA A 714 30.29 34.95 -5.08
CA ALA A 714 31.32 35.73 -4.38
C ALA A 714 32.56 35.96 -5.26
N ALA A 715 33.00 34.96 -6.02
CA ALA A 715 34.12 35.08 -6.97
C ALA A 715 33.79 36.06 -8.11
N LYS A 716 32.58 36.01 -8.69
CA LYS A 716 32.13 37.00 -9.69
C LYS A 716 32.07 38.41 -9.13
N ARG A 717 31.69 38.60 -7.86
CA ARG A 717 31.76 39.92 -7.20
C ARG A 717 33.20 40.39 -7.01
N ALA A 718 34.14 39.49 -6.70
CA ALA A 718 35.57 39.83 -6.65
C ALA A 718 36.10 40.23 -8.04
N GLN A 719 35.79 39.45 -9.08
CA GLN A 719 36.09 39.75 -10.48
C GLN A 719 35.53 41.13 -10.89
N ALA A 720 34.26 41.40 -10.58
CA ALA A 720 33.61 42.67 -10.91
C ALA A 720 34.27 43.88 -10.22
N LEU A 721 34.74 43.73 -8.97
CA LEU A 721 35.51 44.75 -8.26
C LEU A 721 36.89 44.95 -8.88
N ARG A 722 37.66 43.87 -9.09
CA ARG A 722 38.97 43.89 -9.78
C ARG A 722 38.89 44.58 -11.14
N LEU A 723 37.82 44.30 -11.90
CA LEU A 723 37.56 44.89 -13.21
C LEU A 723 37.01 46.32 -13.14
N ALA A 724 36.60 46.85 -11.99
CA ALA A 724 36.18 48.25 -11.86
C ALA A 724 37.38 49.21 -11.91
N ASP A 725 38.51 48.80 -11.35
CA ASP A 725 39.74 49.60 -11.28
C ASP A 725 40.58 49.59 -12.58
N VAL A 726 40.24 48.71 -13.54
CA VAL A 726 40.94 48.59 -14.84
C VAL A 726 40.64 49.81 -15.72
N LYS A 727 41.65 50.67 -15.90
CA LYS A 727 41.58 51.87 -16.74
C LYS A 727 41.77 51.53 -18.23
N GLY A 728 40.68 51.20 -18.92
CA GLY A 728 40.69 51.00 -20.37
C GLY A 728 39.46 50.26 -20.89
N VAL A 729 39.52 49.82 -22.15
CA VAL A 729 38.58 48.82 -22.69
C VAL A 729 39.02 47.45 -22.15
N LYS A 730 38.10 46.73 -21.52
CA LYS A 730 38.35 45.40 -20.94
C LYS A 730 38.41 44.37 -22.06
N SER A 731 39.35 43.43 -21.98
CA SER A 731 39.44 42.35 -22.97
C SER A 731 38.29 41.35 -22.82
N LEU A 732 38.12 40.45 -23.79
CA LEU A 732 37.20 39.33 -23.64
C LEU A 732 37.65 38.40 -22.50
N GLU A 733 38.96 38.14 -22.41
CA GLU A 733 39.57 37.27 -21.39
C GLU A 733 39.38 37.81 -19.97
N ASP A 734 39.49 39.12 -19.76
CA ASP A 734 39.18 39.80 -18.50
C ASP A 734 37.75 39.50 -18.03
N LEU A 735 36.79 39.57 -18.96
CA LEU A 735 35.35 39.43 -18.70
C LEU A 735 34.95 37.97 -18.50
N THR A 736 35.59 37.02 -19.18
CA THR A 736 35.27 35.59 -19.08
C THR A 736 36.05 34.85 -17.98
N THR A 737 37.17 35.38 -17.48
CA THR A 737 38.06 34.61 -16.59
C THR A 737 37.97 35.03 -15.12
N LEU A 738 37.63 34.08 -14.25
CA LEU A 738 37.82 34.20 -12.80
C LEU A 738 39.27 33.86 -12.46
N THR A 739 40.02 34.78 -11.88
CA THR A 739 41.43 34.52 -11.50
C THR A 739 41.53 33.82 -10.14
N LYS A 740 42.75 33.37 -9.81
CA LYS A 740 43.02 32.76 -8.49
C LYS A 740 42.70 33.73 -7.35
N GLU A 741 42.97 35.02 -7.53
CA GLU A 741 42.75 36.08 -6.55
C GLU A 741 41.25 36.33 -6.33
N ASP A 742 40.44 36.27 -7.39
CA ASP A 742 38.98 36.38 -7.30
C ASP A 742 38.40 35.23 -6.44
N CYS A 743 38.90 34.02 -6.66
CA CYS A 743 38.52 32.83 -5.88
C CYS A 743 39.06 32.89 -4.44
N GLU A 744 40.32 33.30 -4.21
CA GLU A 744 40.87 33.46 -2.87
C GLU A 744 40.09 34.50 -2.04
N LEU A 745 39.64 35.60 -2.66
CA LEU A 745 38.83 36.60 -1.96
C LEU A 745 37.42 36.08 -1.63
N ALA A 746 36.87 35.19 -2.47
CA ALA A 746 35.61 34.50 -2.21
C ALA A 746 35.72 33.50 -1.04
N CYS A 747 36.80 32.71 -1.00
CA CYS A 747 37.05 31.66 0.01
C CYS A 747 37.45 32.18 1.41
N ARG A 748 37.55 33.50 1.62
CA ARG A 748 37.93 34.16 2.89
C ARG A 748 36.73 34.69 3.69
N LYS A 749 35.50 34.27 3.36
CA LYS A 749 34.24 34.66 4.01
C LYS A 749 33.48 33.44 4.50
#